data_AF-A0A812HEH6-F1
#
_entry.id   AF-A0A812HEH6-F1
#
_cell.length_a   1.000
_cell.length_b   1.000
_cell.length_c   1.000
_cell.angle_alpha   90.00
_cell.angle_beta   90.00
_cell.angle_gamma   90.00
#
_symmetry.space_group_name_H-M   'P 1'
#
loop_
_entity.id
_entity.type
_entity.pdbx_description
1 polymer ?
#
loop_
_entity_poly.entity_id
_entity_poly.type
_entity_poly.pdbx_seq_one_letter_code
_entity_poly.pdbx_strand_id
1 'polypeptide(L)'
;MAAHQFVRCDSDGVIVDVEEFEVARAILAGETQLLSQGIQSKHIFELCIAFGHQSTAAALLTQVPGCKVEAWHLGPFASEARSPLVRFFGCQCGSTWDTCSFCCWGWDIESGVWMQDWDAELGDAIACAREAAQRPVARVLLGLLGVLRSGEGFRNLEVSDEATARLLDLAILMGDKDLAERCARHRAKRPLRRWCSQDFFPFCGNALVSVSAPDVLAAALLAGVALQELNRAIPGCQCVMPLREAIALCGDMQLWETLAPLLPEGQKPWIPYTCDYTALFFCNCDPDLHWNWELCMSRLQTATLANMALGEFAVDAEYGNESSCYTCGVHGMTVDIYDPFRLMDIAVLNGQSACAELLASVGASSSKWTCQACLPDQRCHDCGEVALSVAMVPLEERRAAAGAALRVALARAWRLAAPMGLGIYQALRACSCGKMAPKPLVKIILSFAAERPHIACVLEGLEEELEQSAGALQEQAPHEVASETSHVEAVRDGETEVQGMEDAKSTDDLLTALRNSRDEMMPLSPDGVICFKLTRKANAPHVNELLFDAEGPLADLHRRVLNAGCEVAPEWSPVKALFVPLTQAQLLELTEDGTRNPNTPELGKQHILALRADGPLLDRAIRSLRNAHRPRLWPRVPAAPAASGRDEEEEEEEEEPMIVVEGGLNTDSSLGFPSYEG
;
A
#
# COMPACT_ATOMS: atom_id res chain seq x y z
N MET A 1 -14.43 44.07 43.17
CA MET A 1 -15.21 42.99 43.81
C MET A 1 -14.25 41.89 44.19
N ALA A 2 -14.43 41.23 45.35
CA ALA A 2 -13.53 40.17 45.78
C ALA A 2 -13.89 38.86 45.08
N ALA A 3 -12.90 38.07 44.68
CA ALA A 3 -13.09 36.76 44.04
C ALA A 3 -13.95 35.77 44.88
N HIS A 4 -14.13 36.04 46.18
CA HIS A 4 -15.01 35.29 47.07
C HIS A 4 -16.49 35.29 46.68
N GLN A 5 -16.95 36.20 45.80
CA GLN A 5 -18.36 36.19 45.35
C GLN A 5 -18.71 34.98 44.47
N PHE A 6 -17.72 34.28 43.91
CA PHE A 6 -17.92 33.16 43.00
C PHE A 6 -17.97 31.80 43.71
N VAL A 7 -17.75 31.76 45.02
CA VAL A 7 -17.66 30.51 45.79
C VAL A 7 -18.47 30.61 47.06
N ARG A 8 -19.05 29.49 47.47
CA ARG A 8 -19.66 29.35 48.79
C ARG A 8 -18.65 28.69 49.72
N CYS A 9 -18.38 29.32 50.85
CA CYS A 9 -17.55 28.75 51.91
C CYS A 9 -18.42 28.32 53.09
N ASP A 10 -18.02 27.24 53.77
CA ASP A 10 -18.58 26.89 55.08
C ASP A 10 -18.04 27.79 56.20
N SER A 11 -18.43 27.48 57.45
CA SER A 11 -17.97 28.20 58.64
C SER A 11 -16.47 28.13 58.87
N ASP A 12 -15.79 27.12 58.34
CA ASP A 12 -14.35 26.91 58.47
C ASP A 12 -13.56 27.57 57.33
N GLY A 13 -14.28 28.23 56.40
CA GLY A 13 -13.69 28.88 55.23
C GLY A 13 -13.33 27.91 54.10
N VAL A 14 -13.75 26.65 54.19
CA VAL A 14 -13.56 25.65 53.14
C VAL A 14 -14.58 25.90 52.05
N ILE A 15 -14.12 25.90 50.79
CA ILE A 15 -15.01 26.04 49.64
C ILE A 15 -15.88 24.79 49.56
N VAL A 16 -17.20 24.97 49.62
CA VAL A 16 -18.20 23.88 49.53
C VAL A 16 -18.88 23.82 48.17
N ASP A 17 -18.85 24.91 47.39
CA ASP A 17 -19.40 24.96 46.04
C ASP A 17 -18.92 26.19 45.27
N VAL A 18 -19.15 26.18 43.96
CA VAL A 18 -19.03 27.35 43.07
C VAL A 18 -20.42 27.89 42.76
N GLU A 19 -20.61 29.20 42.89
CA GLU A 19 -21.87 29.87 42.55
C GLU A 19 -21.96 30.03 41.02
N GLU A 20 -22.43 28.98 40.34
CA GLU A 20 -22.43 28.87 38.87
C GLU A 20 -23.06 30.08 38.16
N PHE A 21 -24.18 30.58 38.69
CA PHE A 21 -24.88 31.75 38.16
C PHE A 21 -24.02 33.02 38.20
N GLU A 22 -23.27 33.23 39.28
CA GLU A 22 -22.41 34.41 39.45
C GLU A 22 -21.21 34.34 38.50
N VAL A 23 -20.64 33.14 38.31
CA VAL A 23 -19.59 32.89 37.32
C VAL A 23 -20.11 33.17 35.90
N ALA A 24 -21.27 32.61 35.53
CA ALA A 24 -21.87 32.83 34.22
C ALA A 24 -22.18 34.31 33.97
N ARG A 25 -22.70 35.03 34.97
CA ARG A 25 -22.95 36.47 34.89
C ARG A 25 -21.66 37.25 34.64
N ALA A 26 -20.57 36.91 35.35
CA ALA A 26 -19.28 37.55 35.16
C ALA A 26 -18.68 37.28 33.78
N ILE A 27 -18.82 36.06 33.24
CA ILE A 27 -18.42 35.73 31.85
C ILE A 27 -19.17 36.63 30.86
N LEU A 28 -20.50 36.72 30.98
CA LEU A 28 -21.34 37.55 30.09
C LEU A 28 -21.05 39.06 30.22
N ALA A 29 -20.67 39.51 31.41
CA ALA A 29 -20.27 40.90 31.65
C ALA A 29 -18.84 41.21 31.15
N GLY A 30 -18.09 40.22 30.64
CA GLY A 30 -16.71 40.39 30.19
C GLY A 30 -15.72 40.59 31.34
N GLU A 31 -16.06 40.18 32.57
CA GLU A 31 -15.24 40.34 33.78
C GLU A 31 -14.13 39.26 33.87
N THR A 32 -13.44 38.99 32.76
CA THR A 32 -12.47 37.89 32.62
C THR A 32 -11.28 38.03 33.57
N GLN A 33 -10.87 39.26 33.88
CA GLN A 33 -9.79 39.55 34.84
C GLN A 33 -10.16 39.20 36.29
N LEU A 34 -11.43 39.24 36.66
CA LEU A 34 -11.89 38.82 37.99
C LEU A 34 -11.92 37.30 38.08
N LEU A 35 -12.33 36.64 37.01
CA LEU A 35 -12.39 35.17 36.92
C LEU A 35 -11.00 34.53 36.81
N SER A 36 -10.01 35.24 36.28
CA SER A 36 -8.62 34.77 36.22
C SER A 36 -7.87 34.85 37.56
N GLN A 37 -8.45 35.46 38.59
CA GLN A 37 -7.84 35.53 39.92
C GLN A 37 -8.02 34.21 40.66
N GLY A 38 -6.92 33.65 41.17
CA GLY A 38 -6.97 32.44 41.97
C GLY A 38 -7.70 32.65 43.30
N ILE A 39 -8.58 31.71 43.66
CA ILE A 39 -9.27 31.64 44.95
C ILE A 39 -8.59 30.52 45.75
N GLN A 40 -7.95 30.87 46.88
CA GLN A 40 -7.15 29.91 47.67
C GLN A 40 -6.13 29.15 46.82
N SER A 41 -5.44 29.86 45.92
CA SER A 41 -4.45 29.32 44.97
C SER A 41 -5.00 28.39 43.88
N LYS A 42 -6.32 28.24 43.75
CA LYS A 42 -6.97 27.48 42.67
C LYS A 42 -7.67 28.40 41.68
N HIS A 43 -7.61 28.07 40.40
CA HIS A 43 -8.36 28.81 39.39
C HIS A 43 -9.86 28.46 39.48
N ILE A 44 -10.76 29.40 39.17
CA ILE A 44 -12.21 29.15 39.21
C ILE A 44 -12.62 27.99 38.29
N PHE A 45 -11.88 27.79 37.19
CA PHE A 45 -11.98 26.62 36.31
C PHE A 45 -11.80 25.30 37.07
N GLU A 46 -10.72 25.16 37.83
CA GLU A 46 -10.42 23.92 38.58
C GLU A 46 -11.49 23.63 39.62
N LEU A 47 -12.01 24.68 40.28
CA LEU A 47 -13.12 24.56 41.20
C LEU A 47 -14.40 24.10 40.49
N CYS A 48 -14.73 24.68 39.33
CA CYS A 48 -15.88 24.23 38.53
C CYS A 48 -15.78 22.73 38.18
N ILE A 49 -14.60 22.25 37.80
CA ILE A 49 -14.40 20.80 37.55
C ILE A 49 -14.61 19.99 38.83
N ALA A 50 -14.00 20.41 39.94
CA ALA A 50 -14.06 19.69 41.22
C ALA A 50 -15.48 19.56 41.77
N PHE A 51 -16.35 20.55 41.52
CA PHE A 51 -17.76 20.53 41.94
C PHE A 51 -18.73 20.03 40.85
N GLY A 52 -18.24 19.57 39.70
CA GLY A 52 -19.07 18.98 38.64
C GLY A 52 -19.76 19.99 37.70
N HIS A 53 -19.39 21.27 37.75
CA HIS A 53 -19.92 22.35 36.91
C HIS A 53 -19.26 22.39 35.53
N GLN A 54 -19.36 21.29 34.78
CA GLN A 54 -18.64 21.08 33.51
C GLN A 54 -18.98 22.11 32.42
N SER A 55 -20.26 22.52 32.32
CA SER A 55 -20.69 23.51 31.32
C SER A 55 -20.07 24.89 31.58
N THR A 56 -20.02 25.30 32.84
CA THR A 56 -19.39 26.57 33.24
C THR A 56 -17.87 26.50 33.11
N ALA A 57 -17.25 25.36 33.47
CA ALA A 57 -15.84 25.12 33.19
C ALA A 57 -15.51 25.24 31.69
N ALA A 58 -16.35 24.68 30.82
CA ALA A 58 -16.19 24.77 29.38
C ALA A 58 -16.32 26.22 28.85
N ALA A 59 -17.25 27.01 29.40
CA ALA A 59 -17.38 28.43 29.06
C ALA A 59 -16.12 29.22 29.46
N LEU A 60 -15.57 28.96 30.66
CA LEU A 60 -14.35 29.58 31.14
C LEU A 60 -13.16 29.32 30.20
N LEU A 61 -12.99 28.10 29.68
CA LEU A 61 -11.90 27.76 28.75
C LEU A 61 -11.87 28.63 27.50
N THR A 62 -13.03 29.07 27.02
CA THR A 62 -13.14 29.85 25.79
C THR A 62 -12.92 31.35 25.99
N GLN A 63 -13.16 31.87 27.20
CA GLN A 63 -13.28 33.30 27.44
C GLN A 63 -12.33 33.85 28.52
N VAL A 64 -11.85 33.00 29.44
CA VAL A 64 -11.07 33.42 30.61
C VAL A 64 -9.63 32.94 30.49
N PRO A 65 -8.64 33.86 30.54
CA PRO A 65 -7.23 33.50 30.49
C PRO A 65 -6.76 32.86 31.80
N GLY A 66 -5.69 32.05 31.72
CA GLY A 66 -5.09 31.43 32.89
C GLY A 66 -5.73 30.11 33.30
N CYS A 67 -6.67 29.59 32.50
CA CYS A 67 -7.15 28.23 32.68
C CYS A 67 -5.99 27.24 32.43
N LYS A 68 -5.84 26.27 33.33
CA LYS A 68 -4.88 25.17 33.20
C LYS A 68 -5.63 23.85 33.08
N VAL A 69 -5.42 23.14 31.97
CA VAL A 69 -6.05 21.85 31.70
C VAL A 69 -5.03 20.74 31.88
N GLU A 70 -5.19 20.01 32.97
CA GLU A 70 -4.57 18.72 33.26
C GLU A 70 -5.36 17.51 32.75
N ALA A 71 -4.68 16.37 32.61
CA ALA A 71 -5.27 15.13 32.08
C ALA A 71 -6.49 14.65 32.87
N TRP A 72 -6.45 14.78 34.21
CA TRP A 72 -7.54 14.36 35.08
C TRP A 72 -8.82 15.20 34.93
N HIS A 73 -8.74 16.41 34.35
CA HIS A 73 -9.93 17.21 34.03
C HIS A 73 -10.74 16.61 32.87
N LEU A 74 -10.08 15.84 32.00
CA LEU A 74 -10.76 15.09 30.95
C LEU A 74 -11.47 13.87 31.59
N GLY A 75 -10.89 13.36 32.68
CA GLY A 75 -11.47 12.40 33.63
C GLY A 75 -10.71 11.09 33.70
N PRO A 76 -11.05 10.21 34.66
CA PRO A 76 -10.88 8.78 34.48
C PRO A 76 -12.00 8.26 33.55
N PHE A 77 -11.69 7.27 32.72
CA PHE A 77 -12.62 6.80 31.68
C PHE A 77 -12.88 5.29 31.70
N ALA A 78 -12.00 4.50 32.31
CA ALA A 78 -12.38 3.16 32.72
C ALA A 78 -13.27 3.28 33.95
N SER A 79 -14.47 2.72 33.87
CA SER A 79 -15.15 2.30 35.10
C SER A 79 -14.21 1.32 35.81
N GLU A 80 -14.16 1.33 37.14
CA GLU A 80 -13.39 0.37 37.94
C GLU A 80 -13.81 -1.11 37.72
N ALA A 81 -14.61 -1.42 36.68
CA ALA A 81 -14.87 -2.74 36.16
C ALA A 81 -13.59 -3.37 35.57
N ARG A 82 -12.60 -3.59 36.44
CA ARG A 82 -11.62 -4.65 36.24
C ARG A 82 -12.41 -5.94 36.09
N SER A 83 -12.49 -6.48 34.88
CA SER A 83 -12.81 -7.88 34.72
C SER A 83 -11.77 -8.67 35.53
N PRO A 84 -12.13 -9.34 36.65
CA PRO A 84 -11.16 -10.01 37.51
C PRO A 84 -10.47 -11.18 36.82
N LEU A 85 -10.97 -11.58 35.65
CA LEU A 85 -10.57 -12.76 34.91
C LEU A 85 -9.45 -12.51 33.91
N VAL A 86 -9.20 -11.25 33.52
CA VAL A 86 -8.03 -10.93 32.69
C VAL A 86 -6.90 -10.45 33.60
N ARG A 87 -6.47 -11.33 34.51
CA ARG A 87 -5.08 -11.26 34.99
C ARG A 87 -4.22 -11.65 33.80
N PHE A 88 -3.91 -10.68 32.94
CA PHE A 88 -2.87 -10.84 31.93
C PHE A 88 -1.64 -11.37 32.67
N PHE A 89 -1.26 -12.60 32.36
CA PHE A 89 0.03 -13.14 32.75
C PHE A 89 1.05 -12.12 32.27
N GLY A 90 1.68 -11.42 33.22
CA GLY A 90 2.58 -10.31 32.90
C GLY A 90 3.52 -10.74 31.79
N CYS A 91 3.53 -9.98 30.69
CA CYS A 91 4.45 -10.26 29.61
C CYS A 91 5.86 -10.38 30.20
N GLN A 92 6.53 -11.50 29.95
CA GLN A 92 7.92 -11.70 30.36
C GLN A 92 8.93 -11.06 29.41
N CYS A 93 8.48 -10.18 28.50
CA CYS A 93 9.32 -9.38 27.61
C CYS A 93 10.12 -8.38 28.45
N GLY A 94 11.26 -8.82 28.96
CA GLY A 94 12.16 -8.06 29.82
C GLY A 94 13.03 -7.03 29.11
N SER A 95 12.66 -6.56 27.91
CA SER A 95 13.48 -5.59 27.18
C SER A 95 12.66 -4.71 26.22
N THR A 96 13.16 -3.48 26.10
CA THR A 96 12.89 -2.46 25.10
C THR A 96 12.25 -2.99 23.80
N TRP A 97 11.05 -2.49 23.49
CA TRP A 97 10.44 -2.45 22.15
C TRP A 97 10.18 -3.76 21.38
N ASP A 98 10.38 -4.93 21.97
CA ASP A 98 9.96 -6.18 21.31
C ASP A 98 8.52 -6.55 21.69
N THR A 99 7.64 -6.23 20.74
CA THR A 99 6.23 -6.57 20.64
C THR A 99 5.99 -8.07 20.80
N CYS A 100 5.87 -8.55 22.04
CA CYS A 100 5.03 -9.71 22.25
C CYS A 100 3.57 -9.31 21.96
N SER A 101 2.71 -10.28 21.64
CA SER A 101 1.27 -10.10 21.38
C SER A 101 0.47 -9.42 22.50
N PHE A 102 1.10 -9.12 23.64
CA PHE A 102 0.53 -8.48 24.82
C PHE A 102 1.10 -7.07 25.12
N CYS A 103 2.09 -6.58 24.37
CA CYS A 103 2.82 -5.31 24.65
C CYS A 103 3.08 -4.45 23.40
N CYS A 104 2.17 -4.41 22.43
CA CYS A 104 2.33 -3.57 21.25
C CYS A 104 2.04 -2.09 21.59
N TRP A 105 3.09 -1.28 21.63
CA TRP A 105 3.01 0.16 21.84
C TRP A 105 3.02 0.87 20.49
N GLY A 106 2.14 1.87 20.34
CA GLY A 106 2.08 2.68 19.13
C GLY A 106 3.23 3.68 18.97
N TRP A 107 3.98 3.96 20.04
CA TRP A 107 5.03 4.97 20.10
C TRP A 107 6.12 4.56 21.09
N ASP A 108 7.20 5.34 21.11
CA ASP A 108 8.26 5.18 22.11
C ASP A 108 7.75 5.38 23.52
N ILE A 109 7.95 4.36 24.35
CA ILE A 109 7.65 4.37 25.78
C ILE A 109 8.34 5.56 26.46
N GLU A 110 9.56 5.92 26.05
CA GLU A 110 10.29 7.05 26.62
C GLU A 110 9.67 8.41 26.28
N SER A 111 8.96 8.49 25.15
CA SER A 111 8.33 9.72 24.65
C SER A 111 6.87 9.89 25.09
N GLY A 112 6.32 8.91 25.79
CA GLY A 112 4.88 8.78 25.95
C GLY A 112 4.36 8.94 27.38
N VAL A 113 3.04 9.13 27.49
CA VAL A 113 2.29 9.22 28.74
C VAL A 113 1.40 8.00 28.85
N TRP A 114 1.58 7.19 29.89
CA TRP A 114 0.75 6.02 30.13
C TRP A 114 -0.68 6.40 30.45
N MET A 115 -1.61 5.90 29.63
CA MET A 115 -3.04 6.12 29.83
C MET A 115 -3.63 4.97 30.65
N GLN A 116 -3.50 5.07 31.98
CA GLN A 116 -3.88 4.02 32.95
C GLN A 116 -5.30 3.47 32.76
N ASP A 117 -6.21 4.30 32.26
CA ASP A 117 -7.63 3.94 32.13
C ASP A 117 -7.96 3.13 30.87
N TRP A 118 -6.99 2.71 30.05
CA TRP A 118 -7.26 2.03 28.77
C TRP A 118 -6.51 0.71 28.55
N ASP A 119 -6.21 -0.03 29.60
CA ASP A 119 -5.84 -1.45 29.47
C ASP A 119 -7.09 -2.33 29.16
N ALA A 120 -8.06 -1.76 28.43
CA ALA A 120 -9.35 -2.36 28.06
C ALA A 120 -9.34 -2.79 26.59
N GLU A 121 -10.24 -3.71 26.22
CA GLU A 121 -10.45 -4.09 24.82
C GLU A 121 -10.80 -2.86 23.97
N LEU A 122 -10.37 -2.83 22.71
CA LEU A 122 -10.56 -1.67 21.83
C LEU A 122 -12.02 -1.21 21.73
N GLY A 123 -12.98 -2.14 21.74
CA GLY A 123 -14.41 -1.81 21.72
C GLY A 123 -14.85 -0.96 22.92
N ASP A 124 -14.48 -1.40 24.13
CA ASP A 124 -14.72 -0.65 25.37
C ASP A 124 -14.00 0.69 25.34
N ALA A 125 -12.78 0.69 24.80
CA ALA A 125 -12.01 1.91 24.66
C ALA A 125 -12.69 2.95 23.75
N ILE A 126 -13.18 2.52 22.58
CA ILE A 126 -13.95 3.39 21.69
C ILE A 126 -15.20 3.93 22.40
N ALA A 127 -15.91 3.09 23.15
CA ALA A 127 -17.10 3.50 23.88
C ALA A 127 -16.80 4.59 24.93
N CYS A 128 -15.81 4.37 25.81
CA CYS A 128 -15.49 5.38 26.82
C CYS A 128 -14.90 6.65 26.18
N ALA A 129 -14.24 6.58 25.02
CA ALA A 129 -13.71 7.78 24.36
C ALA A 129 -14.82 8.63 23.74
N ARG A 130 -15.88 7.99 23.24
CA ARG A 130 -17.09 8.70 22.81
C ARG A 130 -17.79 9.38 23.98
N GLU A 131 -17.92 8.70 25.12
CA GLU A 131 -18.47 9.30 26.34
C GLU A 131 -17.60 10.49 26.82
N ALA A 132 -16.28 10.29 26.81
CA ALA A 132 -15.30 11.31 27.14
C ALA A 132 -15.46 12.58 26.32
N ALA A 133 -15.50 12.43 24.99
CA ALA A 133 -15.61 13.52 24.05
C ALA A 133 -16.96 14.26 24.15
N GLN A 134 -17.99 13.64 24.74
CA GLN A 134 -19.26 14.29 25.01
C GLN A 134 -19.22 15.20 26.24
N ARG A 135 -18.22 15.10 27.11
CA ARG A 135 -18.07 16.01 28.26
C ARG A 135 -17.83 17.43 27.76
N PRO A 136 -18.52 18.45 28.32
CA PRO A 136 -18.43 19.83 27.82
C PRO A 136 -17.00 20.35 27.65
N VAL A 137 -16.12 20.06 28.62
CA VAL A 137 -14.72 20.46 28.63
C VAL A 137 -13.93 19.80 27.50
N ALA A 138 -14.04 18.47 27.36
CA ALA A 138 -13.37 17.74 26.29
C ALA A 138 -13.87 18.19 24.91
N ARG A 139 -15.19 18.35 24.75
CA ARG A 139 -15.80 18.84 23.49
C ARG A 139 -15.26 20.21 23.08
N VAL A 140 -15.18 21.16 24.01
CA VAL A 140 -14.62 22.49 23.74
C VAL A 140 -13.15 22.38 23.35
N LEU A 141 -12.35 21.59 24.07
CA LEU A 141 -10.93 21.43 23.77
C LEU A 141 -10.68 20.78 22.40
N LEU A 142 -11.43 19.74 22.06
CA LEU A 142 -11.39 19.09 20.74
C LEU A 142 -11.83 20.06 19.63
N GLY A 143 -12.86 20.87 19.88
CA GLY A 143 -13.30 21.92 18.96
C GLY A 143 -12.25 23.03 18.75
N LEU A 144 -11.60 23.48 19.83
CA LEU A 144 -10.50 24.44 19.75
C LEU A 144 -9.33 23.88 18.95
N LEU A 145 -8.94 22.63 19.19
CA LEU A 145 -7.90 21.93 18.42
C LEU A 145 -8.26 21.79 16.94
N GLY A 146 -9.54 21.60 16.63
CA GLY A 146 -10.02 21.58 15.24
C GLY A 146 -9.85 22.92 14.52
N VAL A 147 -9.85 24.05 15.24
CA VAL A 147 -9.73 25.39 14.65
C VAL A 147 -8.28 25.89 14.61
N LEU A 148 -7.41 25.40 15.49
CA LEU A 148 -6.01 25.83 15.55
C LEU A 148 -5.28 25.52 14.23
N ARG A 149 -4.59 26.54 13.71
CA ARG A 149 -3.64 26.36 12.60
C ARG A 149 -2.34 25.78 13.14
N SER A 150 -1.61 25.05 12.29
CA SER A 150 -0.30 24.51 12.63
C SER A 150 0.63 25.61 13.16
N GLY A 151 1.12 25.42 14.40
CA GLY A 151 2.00 26.37 15.09
C GLY A 151 1.31 27.41 15.98
N GLU A 152 -0.02 27.56 15.93
CA GLU A 152 -0.72 28.38 16.91
C GLU A 152 -0.88 27.62 18.24
N GLY A 153 -0.28 28.15 19.30
CA GLY A 153 -0.57 27.71 20.66
C GLY A 153 -1.93 28.24 21.12
N PHE A 154 -2.49 27.63 22.17
CA PHE A 154 -3.68 28.17 22.78
C PHE A 154 -3.36 29.49 23.48
N ARG A 155 -3.78 30.62 22.90
CA ARG A 155 -3.33 31.95 23.34
C ARG A 155 -3.62 32.27 24.82
N ASN A 156 -4.62 31.64 25.43
CA ASN A 156 -5.11 31.94 26.78
C ASN A 156 -5.26 30.69 27.68
N LEU A 157 -4.83 29.53 27.20
CA LEU A 157 -5.10 28.25 27.84
C LEU A 157 -3.79 27.46 27.95
N GLU A 158 -3.43 27.08 29.17
CA GLU A 158 -2.33 26.17 29.41
C GLU A 158 -2.89 24.74 29.39
N VAL A 159 -2.47 23.92 28.44
CA VAL A 159 -2.85 22.50 28.39
C VAL A 159 -1.59 21.69 28.67
N SER A 160 -1.61 20.86 29.70
CA SER A 160 -0.44 20.05 30.05
C SER A 160 -0.14 19.00 28.97
N ASP A 161 1.10 18.51 28.98
CA ASP A 161 1.57 17.47 28.05
C ASP A 161 0.70 16.21 28.14
N GLU A 162 0.31 15.83 29.37
CA GLU A 162 -0.53 14.68 29.65
C GLU A 162 -1.97 14.88 29.16
N ALA A 163 -2.54 16.06 29.41
CA ALA A 163 -3.87 16.40 28.90
C ALA A 163 -3.90 16.37 27.38
N THR A 164 -2.82 16.83 26.76
CA THR A 164 -2.76 16.85 25.32
C THR A 164 -2.53 15.50 24.67
N ALA A 165 -1.72 14.63 25.29
CA ALA A 165 -1.61 13.24 24.90
C ALA A 165 -2.99 12.55 25.02
N ARG A 166 -3.77 12.88 26.05
CA ARG A 166 -5.13 12.36 26.21
C ARG A 166 -6.10 12.84 25.13
N LEU A 167 -6.04 14.11 24.72
CA LEU A 167 -6.85 14.62 23.62
C LEU A 167 -6.51 13.95 22.28
N LEU A 168 -5.23 13.65 22.04
CA LEU A 168 -4.80 12.87 20.87
C LEU A 168 -5.38 11.45 20.92
N ASP A 169 -5.31 10.79 22.07
CA ASP A 169 -5.88 9.46 22.28
C ASP A 169 -7.39 9.41 22.01
N LEU A 170 -8.12 10.41 22.50
CA LEU A 170 -9.56 10.57 22.21
C LEU A 170 -9.82 10.76 20.71
N ALA A 171 -9.05 11.62 20.04
CA ALA A 171 -9.21 11.86 18.61
C ALA A 171 -9.02 10.57 17.79
N ILE A 172 -8.00 9.78 18.14
CA ILE A 172 -7.72 8.48 17.50
C ILE A 172 -8.87 7.50 17.75
N LEU A 173 -9.30 7.32 19.01
CA LEU A 173 -10.36 6.37 19.34
C LEU A 173 -11.75 6.75 18.80
N MET A 174 -11.98 8.03 18.54
CA MET A 174 -13.19 8.46 17.84
C MET A 174 -13.15 8.17 16.34
N GLY A 175 -11.97 7.84 15.78
CA GLY A 175 -11.75 7.70 14.35
C GLY A 175 -11.69 9.04 13.60
N ASP A 176 -11.47 10.15 14.30
CA ASP A 176 -11.38 11.49 13.69
C ASP A 176 -9.96 11.73 13.15
N LYS A 177 -9.78 11.42 11.87
CA LYS A 177 -8.49 11.48 11.15
C LYS A 177 -7.87 12.88 11.20
N ASP A 178 -8.65 13.91 10.89
CA ASP A 178 -8.16 15.29 10.82
C ASP A 178 -7.81 15.83 12.21
N LEU A 179 -8.61 15.49 13.21
CA LEU A 179 -8.33 15.88 14.58
C LEU A 179 -7.14 15.12 15.14
N ALA A 180 -6.99 13.82 14.86
CA ALA A 180 -5.85 13.03 15.29
C ALA A 180 -4.55 13.56 14.68
N GLU A 181 -4.54 13.87 13.37
CA GLU A 181 -3.36 14.42 12.70
C GLU A 181 -2.99 15.82 13.25
N ARG A 182 -3.97 16.73 13.39
CA ARG A 182 -3.74 18.04 14.02
C ARG A 182 -3.23 17.88 15.44
N CYS A 183 -3.91 17.08 16.24
CA CYS A 183 -3.45 16.73 17.58
C CYS A 183 -2.04 16.19 17.54
N ALA A 184 -1.63 15.37 16.56
CA ALA A 184 -0.30 14.80 16.53
C ALA A 184 0.80 15.84 16.20
N ARG A 185 0.51 16.86 15.40
CA ARG A 185 1.47 17.92 15.04
C ARG A 185 1.79 18.88 16.20
N HIS A 186 0.89 19.04 17.17
CA HIS A 186 0.99 20.03 18.25
C HIS A 186 1.60 19.51 19.57
N ARG A 187 2.36 18.40 19.58
CA ARG A 187 2.66 17.66 20.83
C ARG A 187 4.12 17.29 20.99
N ALA A 188 4.59 17.42 22.23
CA ALA A 188 5.84 16.83 22.69
C ALA A 188 5.67 15.38 23.14
N LYS A 189 4.55 15.02 23.79
CA LYS A 189 4.30 13.66 24.32
C LYS A 189 3.17 12.93 23.59
N ARG A 190 3.29 11.60 23.51
CA ARG A 190 2.32 10.69 22.84
C ARG A 190 1.53 9.86 23.86
N PRO A 191 0.26 9.48 23.60
CA PRO A 191 -0.46 8.59 24.51
C PRO A 191 0.09 7.17 24.40
N LEU A 192 0.58 6.60 25.49
CA LEU A 192 0.93 5.18 25.54
C LEU A 192 -0.34 4.39 25.83
N ARG A 193 -0.80 3.72 24.79
CA ARG A 193 -1.89 2.75 24.78
C ARG A 193 -1.34 1.43 24.21
N ARG A 194 -1.84 0.32 24.73
CA ARG A 194 -1.60 -1.00 24.13
C ARG A 194 -2.56 -1.22 22.97
N TRP A 195 -2.01 -1.50 21.81
CA TRP A 195 -2.77 -1.82 20.60
C TRP A 195 -2.69 -3.32 20.36
N CYS A 196 -3.64 -4.10 20.87
CA CYS A 196 -3.64 -5.53 20.62
C CYS A 196 -3.97 -5.79 19.14
N SER A 197 -3.11 -6.51 18.42
CA SER A 197 -3.37 -6.90 17.03
C SER A 197 -4.72 -7.61 16.85
N GLN A 198 -5.13 -8.36 17.88
CA GLN A 198 -6.39 -9.10 17.93
C GLN A 198 -7.62 -8.18 17.97
N ASP A 199 -7.46 -6.94 18.44
CA ASP A 199 -8.56 -5.99 18.52
C ASP A 199 -8.91 -5.42 17.15
N PHE A 200 -7.89 -5.14 16.34
CA PHE A 200 -8.07 -4.70 14.96
C PHE A 200 -8.38 -5.86 14.04
N PHE A 201 -7.74 -7.00 14.26
CA PHE A 201 -7.82 -8.18 13.39
C PHE A 201 -8.37 -9.38 14.18
N PRO A 202 -9.64 -9.35 14.61
CA PRO A 202 -10.26 -10.48 15.29
C PRO A 202 -10.25 -11.67 14.35
N PHE A 203 -9.74 -12.81 14.81
CA PHE A 203 -9.73 -14.02 14.00
C PHE A 203 -10.96 -14.82 14.32
N CYS A 204 -11.88 -14.90 13.38
CA CYS A 204 -13.07 -15.74 13.49
C CYS A 204 -12.76 -17.15 12.97
N GLY A 205 -11.93 -17.93 13.67
CA GLY A 205 -11.72 -19.39 13.48
C GLY A 205 -11.15 -19.86 12.14
N ASN A 206 -11.45 -19.20 11.02
CA ASN A 206 -11.36 -19.69 9.67
C ASN A 206 -10.71 -18.61 8.77
N ALA A 207 -9.49 -18.17 9.08
CA ALA A 207 -8.63 -17.32 8.21
C ALA A 207 -9.13 -15.92 7.79
N LEU A 208 -10.37 -15.51 8.06
CA LEU A 208 -10.89 -14.20 7.68
C LEU A 208 -10.26 -13.09 8.54
N VAL A 209 -9.46 -12.23 7.91
CA VAL A 209 -8.90 -11.03 8.54
C VAL A 209 -9.87 -9.89 8.22
N SER A 210 -10.78 -9.53 9.13
CA SER A 210 -11.54 -8.27 9.03
C SER A 210 -10.91 -7.21 9.92
N VAL A 211 -11.12 -5.93 9.59
CA VAL A 211 -10.70 -4.81 10.45
C VAL A 211 -11.89 -4.30 11.26
N SER A 212 -11.86 -4.48 12.60
CA SER A 212 -12.99 -4.12 13.48
C SER A 212 -13.28 -2.63 13.57
N ALA A 213 -12.25 -1.79 13.39
CA ALA A 213 -12.32 -0.35 13.62
C ALA A 213 -11.42 0.41 12.62
N PRO A 214 -11.76 0.41 11.32
CA PRO A 214 -10.91 0.94 10.27
C PRO A 214 -10.63 2.44 10.43
N ASP A 215 -11.60 3.23 10.89
CA ASP A 215 -11.43 4.67 11.12
C ASP A 215 -10.46 4.96 12.27
N VAL A 216 -10.49 4.14 13.33
CA VAL A 216 -9.55 4.25 14.46
C VAL A 216 -8.15 3.88 14.01
N LEU A 217 -8.00 2.82 13.20
CA LEU A 217 -6.71 2.44 12.63
C LEU A 217 -6.15 3.54 11.71
N ALA A 218 -6.98 4.13 10.85
CA ALA A 218 -6.60 5.24 9.99
C ALA A 218 -6.14 6.46 10.80
N ALA A 219 -6.92 6.86 11.82
CA ALA A 219 -6.59 7.98 12.69
C ALA A 219 -5.29 7.72 13.49
N ALA A 220 -5.07 6.47 13.92
CA ALA A 220 -3.83 6.06 14.58
C ALA A 220 -2.62 6.20 13.65
N LEU A 221 -2.71 5.66 12.42
CA LEU A 221 -1.62 5.76 11.44
C LEU A 221 -1.30 7.21 11.07
N LEU A 222 -2.32 8.05 10.85
CA LEU A 222 -2.15 9.49 10.61
C LEU A 222 -1.52 10.23 11.81
N ALA A 223 -1.80 9.78 13.02
CA ALA A 223 -1.15 10.29 14.23
C ALA A 223 0.30 9.81 14.40
N GLY A 224 0.81 8.99 13.47
CA GLY A 224 2.16 8.43 13.50
C GLY A 224 2.32 7.25 14.46
N VAL A 225 1.24 6.50 14.72
CA VAL A 225 1.32 5.24 15.48
C VAL A 225 2.08 4.22 14.64
N ALA A 226 3.21 3.74 15.15
CA ALA A 226 4.08 2.77 14.51
C ALA A 226 3.55 1.33 14.67
N LEU A 227 2.46 1.01 13.99
CA LEU A 227 1.95 -0.37 13.88
C LEU A 227 2.65 -1.07 12.71
N GLN A 228 3.93 -1.42 12.87
CA GLN A 228 4.72 -1.95 11.74
C GLN A 228 4.44 -3.44 11.49
N GLU A 229 4.32 -4.23 12.57
CA GLU A 229 4.24 -5.68 12.47
C GLU A 229 3.13 -6.24 13.36
N LEU A 230 2.37 -7.18 12.80
CA LEU A 230 1.42 -8.00 13.52
C LEU A 230 2.12 -9.32 13.82
N ASN A 231 2.71 -9.39 15.02
CA ASN A 231 3.22 -10.64 15.55
C ASN A 231 2.04 -11.46 16.06
N ARG A 232 1.61 -12.45 15.28
CA ARG A 232 0.54 -13.36 15.69
C ARG A 232 1.01 -14.80 15.56
N ALA A 233 0.83 -15.54 16.65
CA ALA A 233 0.74 -16.98 16.58
C ALA A 233 -0.67 -17.33 16.05
N ILE A 234 -0.79 -17.58 14.75
CA ILE A 234 -1.88 -18.44 14.28
C ILE A 234 -1.59 -19.81 14.90
N PRO A 235 -2.58 -20.54 15.44
CA PRO A 235 -2.34 -21.90 15.94
C PRO A 235 -1.64 -22.73 14.86
N GLY A 236 -0.39 -23.13 15.09
CA GLY A 236 0.44 -23.85 14.11
C GLY A 236 1.30 -23.00 13.17
N CYS A 237 1.19 -21.67 13.18
CA CYS A 237 1.95 -20.78 12.29
C CYS A 237 2.41 -19.52 13.03
N GLN A 238 3.72 -19.43 13.27
CA GLN A 238 4.38 -18.22 13.77
C GLN A 238 4.76 -17.35 12.58
N CYS A 239 3.80 -16.57 12.09
CA CYS A 239 4.06 -15.65 10.99
C CYS A 239 4.02 -14.22 11.51
N VAL A 240 5.13 -13.50 11.37
CA VAL A 240 5.14 -12.05 11.52
C VAL A 240 4.67 -11.46 10.19
N MET A 241 3.48 -10.88 10.22
CA MET A 241 2.86 -10.28 9.04
C MET A 241 2.93 -8.76 9.20
N PRO A 242 3.54 -8.02 8.25
CA PRO A 242 3.50 -6.57 8.33
C PRO A 242 2.06 -6.07 8.16
N LEU A 243 1.76 -4.91 8.77
CA LEU A 243 0.39 -4.40 8.82
C LEU A 243 -0.21 -4.17 7.43
N ARG A 244 0.61 -3.74 6.47
CA ARG A 244 0.21 -3.52 5.07
C ARG A 244 -0.38 -4.78 4.46
N GLU A 245 0.32 -5.89 4.57
CA GLU A 245 -0.12 -7.17 4.04
C GLU A 245 -1.37 -7.69 4.76
N ALA A 246 -1.48 -7.47 6.07
CA ALA A 246 -2.70 -7.84 6.80
C ALA A 246 -3.94 -7.08 6.33
N ILE A 247 -3.81 -5.78 6.08
CA ILE A 247 -4.90 -4.96 5.52
C ILE A 247 -5.23 -5.41 4.09
N ALA A 248 -4.20 -5.71 3.28
CA ALA A 248 -4.41 -6.22 1.93
C ALA A 248 -5.20 -7.55 1.96
N LEU A 249 -4.88 -8.45 2.89
CA LEU A 249 -5.55 -9.74 3.05
C LEU A 249 -7.00 -9.62 3.56
N CYS A 250 -7.46 -8.45 4.00
CA CYS A 250 -8.88 -8.22 4.27
C CYS A 250 -9.73 -8.29 3.00
N GLY A 251 -9.18 -7.93 1.85
CA GLY A 251 -9.90 -7.89 0.57
C GLY A 251 -10.93 -6.78 0.46
N ASP A 252 -10.89 -5.79 1.37
CA ASP A 252 -11.69 -4.56 1.30
C ASP A 252 -10.88 -3.50 0.54
N MET A 253 -11.26 -3.24 -0.71
CA MET A 253 -10.55 -2.31 -1.58
C MET A 253 -10.66 -0.86 -1.08
N GLN A 254 -11.81 -0.46 -0.53
CA GLN A 254 -12.00 0.89 -0.02
C GLN A 254 -11.13 1.13 1.22
N LEU A 255 -11.05 0.13 2.09
CA LEU A 255 -10.14 0.14 3.23
C LEU A 255 -8.68 0.22 2.78
N TRP A 256 -8.30 -0.58 1.79
CA TRP A 256 -6.95 -0.56 1.21
C TRP A 256 -6.60 0.81 0.65
N GLU A 257 -7.44 1.41 -0.20
CA GLU A 257 -7.22 2.75 -0.76
C GLU A 257 -7.09 3.82 0.33
N THR A 258 -7.84 3.67 1.42
CA THR A 258 -7.81 4.59 2.55
C THR A 258 -6.52 4.48 3.37
N LEU A 259 -6.02 3.26 3.59
CA LEU A 259 -4.90 3.00 4.52
C LEU A 259 -3.55 2.86 3.83
N ALA A 260 -3.48 2.36 2.60
CA ALA A 260 -2.23 2.12 1.89
C ALA A 260 -1.31 3.35 1.79
N PRO A 261 -1.81 4.58 1.56
CA PRO A 261 -0.96 5.78 1.55
C PRO A 261 -0.34 6.13 2.91
N LEU A 262 -0.90 5.60 4.01
CA LEU A 262 -0.44 5.87 5.37
C LEU A 262 0.59 4.83 5.85
N LEU A 263 0.78 3.76 5.10
CA LEU A 263 1.63 2.65 5.46
C LEU A 263 2.98 2.78 4.77
N PRO A 264 4.07 2.36 5.42
CA PRO A 264 5.38 2.35 4.77
C PRO A 264 5.32 1.54 3.48
N GLU A 265 5.99 2.04 2.43
CA GLU A 265 6.20 1.24 1.23
C GLU A 265 7.03 0.02 1.56
N GLY A 266 6.46 -1.17 1.28
CA GLY A 266 7.17 -2.43 1.44
C GLY A 266 8.36 -2.45 0.48
N GLN A 267 9.57 -2.31 1.01
CA GLN A 267 10.80 -2.35 0.20
C GLN A 267 11.01 -3.72 -0.47
N LYS A 268 10.42 -4.77 0.10
CA LYS A 268 10.50 -6.13 -0.42
C LYS A 268 9.10 -6.74 -0.43
N PRO A 269 8.75 -7.51 -1.48
CA PRO A 269 7.56 -8.34 -1.46
C PRO A 269 7.58 -9.20 -0.20
N TRP A 270 6.52 -9.12 0.59
CA TRP A 270 6.40 -10.01 1.73
C TRP A 270 6.27 -11.45 1.23
N ILE A 271 7.13 -12.31 1.75
CA ILE A 271 7.14 -13.74 1.50
C ILE A 271 6.78 -14.40 2.84
N PRO A 272 5.69 -15.17 2.90
CA PRO A 272 5.34 -15.87 4.13
C PRO A 272 6.47 -16.84 4.51
N TYR A 273 6.90 -16.79 5.77
CA TYR A 273 7.89 -17.72 6.30
C TYR A 273 7.29 -19.13 6.36
N THR A 274 7.61 -19.97 5.36
CA THR A 274 7.48 -21.45 5.34
C THR A 274 6.25 -22.00 6.06
N CYS A 275 5.10 -21.34 5.92
CA CYS A 275 3.91 -21.70 6.66
C CYS A 275 2.92 -22.32 5.69
N ASP A 276 2.59 -23.57 5.98
CA ASP A 276 1.76 -24.49 5.21
C ASP A 276 0.30 -24.03 5.02
N TYR A 277 -0.06 -22.85 5.53
CA TYR A 277 -1.42 -22.33 5.58
C TYR A 277 -1.59 -20.97 4.93
N THR A 278 -0.54 -20.42 4.32
CA THR A 278 -0.57 -19.01 3.90
C THR A 278 -1.46 -18.76 2.69
N ALA A 279 -1.64 -19.74 1.81
CA ALA A 279 -2.60 -19.60 0.71
C ALA A 279 -4.06 -19.54 1.21
N LEU A 280 -4.37 -20.05 2.41
CA LEU A 280 -5.71 -20.00 2.98
C LEU A 280 -6.18 -18.58 3.31
N PHE A 281 -5.26 -17.61 3.46
CA PHE A 281 -5.64 -16.21 3.59
C PHE A 281 -6.40 -15.69 2.36
N PHE A 282 -6.22 -16.33 1.20
CA PHE A 282 -6.89 -15.95 -0.04
C PHE A 282 -8.17 -16.71 -0.29
N CYS A 283 -8.51 -17.73 0.51
CA CYS A 283 -9.73 -18.51 0.30
C CYS A 283 -10.95 -17.85 0.99
N ASN A 284 -12.12 -18.03 0.39
CA ASN A 284 -13.40 -17.77 1.04
C ASN A 284 -13.58 -18.79 2.17
N CYS A 285 -13.91 -18.32 3.36
CA CYS A 285 -14.07 -19.19 4.50
C CYS A 285 -15.54 -19.23 4.90
N ASP A 286 -16.13 -20.42 4.78
CA ASP A 286 -17.45 -20.69 5.32
C ASP A 286 -17.33 -20.87 6.85
N PRO A 287 -18.09 -20.12 7.67
CA PRO A 287 -18.13 -20.34 9.12
C PRO A 287 -18.56 -21.78 9.50
N ASP A 288 -19.30 -22.49 8.64
CA ASP A 288 -19.89 -23.80 8.92
C ASP A 288 -18.95 -25.01 8.65
N LEU A 289 -17.63 -24.82 8.81
CA LEU A 289 -16.59 -25.87 9.01
C LEU A 289 -16.11 -26.69 7.80
N HIS A 290 -16.37 -26.27 6.57
CA HIS A 290 -15.68 -26.83 5.41
C HIS A 290 -14.83 -25.76 4.73
N TRP A 291 -13.52 -26.00 4.65
CA TRP A 291 -12.60 -25.18 3.88
C TRP A 291 -13.04 -25.20 2.41
N ASN A 292 -13.73 -24.15 2.00
CA ASN A 292 -13.95 -23.88 0.58
C ASN A 292 -12.62 -23.35 0.02
N TRP A 293 -12.07 -24.03 -0.97
CA TRP A 293 -10.81 -23.64 -1.62
C TRP A 293 -11.02 -22.56 -2.68
N GLU A 294 -12.22 -22.00 -2.79
CA GLU A 294 -12.52 -20.89 -3.67
C GLU A 294 -11.73 -19.64 -3.26
N LEU A 295 -10.89 -19.13 -4.16
CA LEU A 295 -10.13 -17.91 -3.94
C LEU A 295 -11.04 -16.67 -3.98
N CYS A 296 -10.79 -15.74 -3.08
CA CYS A 296 -11.42 -14.44 -3.01
C CYS A 296 -10.69 -13.46 -3.96
N MET A 297 -11.36 -13.10 -5.06
CA MET A 297 -10.80 -12.19 -6.05
C MET A 297 -10.36 -10.84 -5.45
N SER A 298 -11.17 -10.25 -4.57
CA SER A 298 -10.85 -8.94 -4.00
C SER A 298 -9.57 -8.98 -3.16
N ARG A 299 -9.31 -10.06 -2.42
CA ARG A 299 -8.05 -10.27 -1.69
C ARG A 299 -6.85 -10.43 -2.61
N LEU A 300 -6.99 -11.12 -3.74
CA LEU A 300 -5.91 -11.24 -4.72
C LEU A 300 -5.56 -9.89 -5.34
N GLN A 301 -6.58 -9.06 -5.63
CA GLN A 301 -6.39 -7.73 -6.19
C GLN A 301 -5.67 -6.80 -5.20
N THR A 302 -6.16 -6.71 -3.96
CA THR A 302 -5.51 -5.90 -2.91
C THR A 302 -4.09 -6.39 -2.61
N ALA A 303 -3.86 -7.71 -2.57
CA ALA A 303 -2.51 -8.26 -2.38
C ALA A 303 -1.57 -7.97 -3.56
N THR A 304 -2.10 -7.92 -4.79
CA THR A 304 -1.35 -7.48 -5.97
C THR A 304 -0.94 -6.01 -5.84
N LEU A 305 -1.87 -5.14 -5.42
CA LEU A 305 -1.58 -3.72 -5.14
C LEU A 305 -0.60 -3.54 -3.97
N ALA A 306 -0.62 -4.45 -3.01
CA ALA A 306 0.33 -4.51 -1.91
C ALA A 306 1.72 -5.03 -2.31
N ASN A 307 1.92 -5.44 -3.59
CA ASN A 307 3.15 -6.03 -4.10
C ASN A 307 3.57 -7.30 -3.34
N MET A 308 2.59 -8.12 -2.93
CA MET A 308 2.84 -9.40 -2.26
C MET A 308 3.40 -10.43 -3.24
N ALA A 309 4.26 -11.33 -2.76
CA ALA A 309 4.86 -12.39 -3.58
C ALA A 309 3.87 -13.54 -3.81
N LEU A 310 2.76 -13.30 -4.50
CA LEU A 310 1.67 -14.29 -4.70
C LEU A 310 2.13 -15.64 -5.27
N GLY A 311 3.25 -15.69 -6.00
CA GLY A 311 3.85 -16.93 -6.51
C GLY A 311 4.51 -17.84 -5.46
N GLU A 312 4.78 -17.31 -4.27
CA GLU A 312 5.40 -18.03 -3.15
C GLU A 312 4.39 -18.55 -2.14
N PHE A 313 3.11 -18.15 -2.24
CA PHE A 313 2.06 -18.65 -1.37
C PHE A 313 1.70 -20.07 -1.76
N ALA A 314 1.80 -20.96 -0.79
CA ALA A 314 1.47 -22.36 -0.94
C ALA A 314 0.76 -22.90 0.31
N VAL A 315 0.03 -23.98 0.13
CA VAL A 315 -0.59 -24.76 1.21
C VAL A 315 -0.16 -26.20 1.10
N ASP A 316 0.22 -26.79 2.23
CA ASP A 316 0.57 -28.20 2.27
C ASP A 316 -0.68 -29.06 2.09
N ALA A 317 -0.55 -30.11 1.29
CA ALA A 317 -1.62 -31.05 1.00
C ALA A 317 -2.04 -31.86 2.24
N GLU A 318 -1.17 -31.97 3.25
CA GLU A 318 -1.40 -32.81 4.44
C GLU A 318 -2.64 -32.42 5.26
N TYR A 319 -3.09 -31.16 5.21
CA TYR A 319 -4.23 -30.67 5.99
C TYR A 319 -5.56 -30.60 5.21
N GLY A 320 -5.53 -30.82 3.91
CA GLY A 320 -6.73 -31.05 3.11
C GLY A 320 -7.22 -32.48 3.35
N ASN A 321 -7.86 -32.73 4.50
CA ASN A 321 -8.64 -33.91 4.87
C ASN A 321 -8.56 -35.11 3.91
N GLU A 322 -8.01 -36.23 4.40
CA GLU A 322 -8.35 -37.58 3.95
C GLU A 322 -8.57 -37.70 2.44
N SER A 323 -7.53 -37.46 1.64
CA SER A 323 -7.50 -37.89 0.24
C SER A 323 -7.44 -39.43 0.17
N SER A 324 -8.42 -40.10 0.77
CA SER A 324 -8.77 -41.46 0.42
C SER A 324 -9.36 -41.41 -0.97
N CYS A 325 -8.88 -42.28 -1.85
CA CYS A 325 -9.66 -42.59 -3.03
C CYS A 325 -11.01 -43.15 -2.54
N TYR A 326 -12.12 -42.51 -2.92
CA TYR A 326 -13.48 -42.94 -2.56
C TYR A 326 -13.74 -44.42 -2.88
N THR A 327 -13.06 -44.97 -3.88
CA THR A 327 -13.28 -46.34 -4.35
C THR A 327 -12.53 -47.38 -3.52
N CYS A 328 -11.29 -47.12 -3.10
CA CYS A 328 -10.49 -48.11 -2.37
C CYS A 328 -10.30 -47.80 -0.87
N GLY A 329 -10.65 -46.59 -0.42
CA GLY A 329 -10.53 -46.18 0.99
C GLY A 329 -9.09 -46.16 1.52
N VAL A 330 -8.08 -46.33 0.65
CA VAL A 330 -6.67 -46.33 1.05
C VAL A 330 -6.28 -44.89 1.40
N HIS A 331 -6.23 -44.60 2.71
CA HIS A 331 -5.55 -43.44 3.27
C HIS A 331 -4.05 -43.64 3.12
N GLY A 332 -3.52 -43.29 1.95
CA GLY A 332 -2.14 -43.65 1.66
C GLY A 332 -1.69 -43.33 0.25
N MET A 333 -2.22 -42.27 -0.36
CA MET A 333 -1.43 -41.59 -1.38
C MET A 333 -0.24 -40.91 -0.69
N THR A 334 0.71 -41.70 -0.17
CA THR A 334 2.12 -41.31 -0.07
C THR A 334 2.70 -41.30 -1.49
N VAL A 335 2.01 -40.62 -2.42
CA VAL A 335 2.75 -40.15 -3.57
C VAL A 335 3.75 -39.17 -2.97
N ASP A 336 5.03 -39.26 -3.36
CA ASP A 336 6.12 -38.36 -2.96
C ASP A 336 5.87 -36.90 -3.41
N ILE A 337 4.63 -36.42 -3.36
CA ILE A 337 4.20 -35.07 -3.70
C ILE A 337 4.26 -34.26 -2.41
N TYR A 338 5.49 -34.04 -1.94
CA TYR A 338 5.82 -32.94 -1.04
C TYR A 338 5.75 -31.56 -1.76
N ASP A 339 5.12 -31.50 -2.95
CA ASP A 339 4.96 -30.25 -3.69
C ASP A 339 3.67 -29.57 -3.18
N PRO A 340 3.76 -28.45 -2.46
CA PRO A 340 2.59 -27.78 -1.90
C PRO A 340 1.72 -27.16 -3.00
N PHE A 341 0.41 -27.05 -2.76
CA PHE A 341 -0.53 -26.38 -3.67
C PHE A 341 -0.24 -24.89 -3.69
N ARG A 342 0.10 -24.34 -4.86
CA ARG A 342 0.24 -22.88 -5.02
C ARG A 342 -1.13 -22.24 -5.25
N LEU A 343 -1.24 -20.93 -5.04
CA LEU A 343 -2.47 -20.18 -5.37
C LEU A 343 -2.96 -20.43 -6.80
N MET A 344 -2.04 -20.55 -7.77
CA MET A 344 -2.38 -20.88 -9.16
C MET A 344 -3.04 -22.25 -9.29
N ASP A 345 -2.54 -23.24 -8.55
CA ASP A 345 -3.14 -24.58 -8.58
C ASP A 345 -4.56 -24.55 -8.01
N ILE A 346 -4.76 -23.82 -6.91
CA ILE A 346 -6.07 -23.64 -6.27
C ILE A 346 -7.06 -22.97 -7.24
N ALA A 347 -6.65 -21.89 -7.92
CA ALA A 347 -7.49 -21.19 -8.90
C ALA A 347 -7.95 -22.13 -10.03
N VAL A 348 -7.01 -22.93 -10.57
CA VAL A 348 -7.30 -23.88 -11.65
C VAL A 348 -8.18 -25.03 -11.17
N LEU A 349 -7.91 -25.61 -9.99
CA LEU A 349 -8.69 -26.71 -9.42
C LEU A 349 -10.16 -26.33 -9.20
N ASN A 350 -10.42 -25.05 -8.89
CA ASN A 350 -11.76 -24.49 -8.68
C ASN A 350 -12.34 -23.80 -9.93
N GLY A 351 -11.68 -23.86 -11.09
CA GLY A 351 -12.20 -23.27 -12.35
C GLY A 351 -12.31 -21.74 -12.34
N GLN A 352 -11.59 -21.06 -11.45
CA GLN A 352 -11.67 -19.60 -11.28
C GLN A 352 -10.79 -18.87 -12.30
N SER A 353 -11.29 -18.73 -13.53
CA SER A 353 -10.53 -18.17 -14.66
C SER A 353 -9.96 -16.77 -14.37
N ALA A 354 -10.77 -15.87 -13.80
CA ALA A 354 -10.31 -14.52 -13.49
C ALA A 354 -9.18 -14.52 -12.43
N CYS A 355 -9.28 -15.36 -11.39
CA CYS A 355 -8.23 -15.49 -10.38
C CYS A 355 -6.94 -16.02 -11.01
N ALA A 356 -7.05 -17.01 -11.89
CA ALA A 356 -5.93 -17.60 -12.60
C ALA A 356 -5.24 -16.59 -13.55
N GLU A 357 -6.02 -15.74 -14.24
CA GLU A 357 -5.50 -14.63 -15.06
C GLU A 357 -4.71 -13.61 -14.24
N LEU A 358 -5.27 -13.16 -13.11
CA LEU A 358 -4.61 -12.21 -12.21
C LEU A 358 -3.29 -12.79 -11.68
N LEU A 359 -3.32 -14.03 -11.19
CA LEU A 359 -2.14 -14.74 -10.70
C LEU A 359 -1.06 -14.90 -11.79
N ALA A 360 -1.46 -15.17 -13.03
CA ALA A 360 -0.53 -15.22 -14.16
C ALA A 360 0.04 -13.85 -14.51
N SER A 361 -0.75 -12.77 -14.40
CA SER A 361 -0.25 -11.40 -14.66
C SER A 361 0.85 -11.01 -13.69
N VAL A 362 0.75 -11.42 -12.41
CA VAL A 362 1.77 -11.19 -11.38
C VAL A 362 2.89 -12.22 -11.42
N GLY A 363 2.74 -13.27 -12.23
CA GLY A 363 3.81 -14.23 -12.51
C GLY A 363 3.89 -15.33 -11.47
N ALA A 364 2.75 -15.66 -10.85
CA ALA A 364 2.62 -16.87 -10.07
C ALA A 364 2.81 -18.09 -10.98
N SER A 365 3.58 -19.07 -10.50
CA SER A 365 3.85 -20.30 -11.24
C SER A 365 2.80 -21.37 -10.96
N SER A 366 2.38 -22.09 -11.99
CA SER A 366 1.68 -23.36 -11.84
C SER A 366 2.63 -24.45 -11.33
N SER A 367 2.14 -25.39 -10.52
CA SER A 367 2.90 -26.60 -10.17
C SER A 367 2.49 -27.79 -11.05
N LYS A 368 2.94 -29.00 -10.68
CA LYS A 368 2.50 -30.25 -11.32
C LYS A 368 1.00 -30.48 -11.12
N TRP A 369 0.42 -29.93 -10.05
CA TRP A 369 -1.00 -30.04 -9.73
C TRP A 369 -1.88 -29.42 -10.81
N THR A 370 -1.58 -28.20 -11.26
CA THR A 370 -2.27 -27.57 -12.40
C THR A 370 -2.30 -28.48 -13.64
N CYS A 371 -1.20 -29.18 -13.94
CA CYS A 371 -1.12 -30.07 -15.10
C CYS A 371 -2.06 -31.26 -14.95
N GLN A 372 -1.98 -31.92 -13.80
CA GLN A 372 -2.77 -33.09 -13.49
C GLN A 372 -4.26 -32.70 -13.46
N ALA A 373 -4.59 -31.54 -12.90
CA ALA A 373 -5.94 -31.01 -12.84
C ALA A 373 -6.58 -30.79 -14.22
N CYS A 374 -5.80 -30.67 -15.30
CA CYS A 374 -6.32 -30.47 -16.66
C CYS A 374 -6.50 -31.78 -17.46
N LEU A 375 -6.22 -32.95 -16.85
CA LEU A 375 -6.34 -34.25 -17.49
C LEU A 375 -7.67 -34.95 -17.12
N PRO A 376 -8.29 -35.71 -18.06
CA PRO A 376 -9.57 -36.37 -17.85
C PRO A 376 -9.49 -37.61 -16.95
N ASP A 377 -8.31 -38.24 -16.84
CA ASP A 377 -8.12 -39.53 -16.17
C ASP A 377 -7.09 -39.44 -15.03
N GLN A 378 -7.39 -38.68 -13.97
CA GLN A 378 -6.62 -38.83 -12.73
C GLN A 378 -7.03 -40.11 -12.02
N ARG A 379 -6.39 -41.21 -12.40
CA ARG A 379 -6.59 -42.52 -11.77
C ARG A 379 -5.73 -42.65 -10.53
N CYS A 380 -6.30 -43.23 -9.49
CA CYS A 380 -5.62 -43.56 -8.26
C CYS A 380 -4.53 -44.55 -8.62
N HIS A 381 -3.31 -44.30 -8.18
CA HIS A 381 -2.18 -45.15 -8.51
C HIS A 381 -2.42 -46.60 -8.07
N ASP A 382 -3.13 -46.80 -6.95
CA ASP A 382 -3.29 -48.13 -6.34
C ASP A 382 -4.47 -48.93 -6.90
N CYS A 383 -5.61 -48.31 -7.17
CA CYS A 383 -6.80 -49.02 -7.66
C CYS A 383 -7.17 -48.71 -9.12
N GLY A 384 -6.53 -47.74 -9.75
CA GLY A 384 -6.81 -47.34 -11.14
C GLY A 384 -8.13 -46.59 -11.33
N GLU A 385 -8.87 -46.31 -10.25
CA GLU A 385 -10.16 -45.60 -10.24
C GLU A 385 -9.95 -44.09 -10.00
N VAL A 386 -10.88 -43.24 -10.43
CA VAL A 386 -10.71 -41.77 -10.37
C VAL A 386 -10.42 -41.29 -8.93
N ALA A 387 -9.26 -40.65 -8.72
CA ALA A 387 -8.57 -40.60 -7.42
C ALA A 387 -8.90 -39.39 -6.52
N LEU A 388 -9.53 -38.35 -7.06
CA LEU A 388 -9.52 -37.05 -6.39
C LEU A 388 -10.80 -36.83 -5.58
N SER A 389 -10.60 -36.73 -4.25
CA SER A 389 -11.61 -36.46 -3.22
C SER A 389 -11.96 -34.96 -3.10
N VAL A 390 -11.12 -34.07 -3.60
CA VAL A 390 -11.43 -32.63 -3.60
C VAL A 390 -12.65 -32.41 -4.50
N ALA A 391 -13.66 -31.70 -4.03
CA ALA A 391 -14.83 -31.30 -4.81
C ALA A 391 -14.40 -30.40 -5.97
N MET A 392 -13.85 -31.01 -7.01
CA MET A 392 -13.31 -30.31 -8.15
C MET A 392 -14.43 -29.99 -9.12
N VAL A 393 -14.37 -28.78 -9.66
CA VAL A 393 -15.29 -28.35 -10.70
C VAL A 393 -15.07 -29.17 -12.00
N PRO A 394 -16.03 -29.15 -12.94
CA PRO A 394 -15.92 -29.85 -14.22
C PRO A 394 -14.57 -29.62 -14.92
N LEU A 395 -14.14 -30.62 -15.69
CA LEU A 395 -12.83 -30.58 -16.37
C LEU A 395 -12.71 -29.39 -17.32
N GLU A 396 -13.81 -29.02 -17.94
CA GLU A 396 -13.95 -27.90 -18.87
C GLU A 396 -13.61 -26.58 -18.17
N GLU A 397 -14.15 -26.34 -16.97
CA GLU A 397 -13.90 -25.12 -16.19
C GLU A 397 -12.44 -25.03 -15.72
N ARG A 398 -11.86 -26.17 -15.29
CA ARG A 398 -10.43 -26.23 -14.93
C ARG A 398 -9.53 -25.89 -16.12
N ARG A 399 -9.86 -26.44 -17.29
CA ARG A 399 -9.12 -26.15 -18.53
C ARG A 399 -9.31 -24.70 -18.98
N ALA A 400 -10.50 -24.14 -18.81
CA ALA A 400 -10.76 -22.73 -19.08
C ALA A 400 -9.86 -21.85 -18.20
N ALA A 401 -9.81 -22.10 -16.89
CA ALA A 401 -8.96 -21.35 -15.96
C ALA A 401 -7.46 -21.47 -16.27
N ALA A 402 -6.98 -22.69 -16.58
CA ALA A 402 -5.59 -22.89 -16.97
C ALA A 402 -5.25 -22.22 -18.32
N GLY A 403 -6.19 -22.25 -19.27
CA GLY A 403 -6.05 -21.56 -20.55
C GLY A 403 -5.97 -20.05 -20.37
N ALA A 404 -6.83 -19.49 -19.54
CA ALA A 404 -6.88 -18.08 -19.17
C ALA A 404 -5.53 -17.62 -18.57
N ALA A 405 -5.02 -18.34 -17.56
CA ALA A 405 -3.69 -18.10 -16.99
C ALA A 405 -2.57 -18.16 -18.03
N LEU A 406 -2.57 -19.15 -18.92
CA LEU A 406 -1.51 -19.26 -19.94
C LEU A 406 -1.55 -18.09 -20.92
N ARG A 407 -2.73 -17.66 -21.38
CA ARG A 407 -2.86 -16.51 -22.29
C ARG A 407 -2.16 -15.28 -21.70
N VAL A 408 -2.44 -14.98 -20.43
CA VAL A 408 -1.83 -13.84 -19.72
C VAL A 408 -0.33 -14.03 -19.52
N ALA A 409 0.12 -15.23 -19.11
CA ALA A 409 1.54 -15.52 -18.94
C ALA A 409 2.34 -15.36 -20.24
N LEU A 410 1.79 -15.83 -21.37
CA LEU A 410 2.40 -15.67 -22.70
C LEU A 410 2.44 -14.20 -23.13
N ALA A 411 1.35 -13.46 -22.92
CA ALA A 411 1.31 -12.03 -23.22
C ALA A 411 2.37 -11.26 -22.41
N ARG A 412 2.52 -11.58 -21.12
CA ARG A 412 3.58 -11.01 -20.27
C ARG A 412 4.97 -11.38 -20.77
N ALA A 413 5.23 -12.67 -21.02
CA ALA A 413 6.52 -13.14 -21.51
C ALA A 413 6.90 -12.49 -22.85
N TRP A 414 5.93 -12.31 -23.74
CA TRP A 414 6.09 -11.58 -24.99
C TRP A 414 6.50 -10.13 -24.77
N ARG A 415 5.81 -9.40 -23.87
CA ARG A 415 6.16 -8.00 -23.54
C ARG A 415 7.58 -7.88 -22.97
N LEU A 416 8.01 -8.85 -22.16
CA LEU A 416 9.36 -8.88 -21.59
C LEU A 416 10.44 -9.25 -22.63
N ALA A 417 10.11 -10.09 -23.61
CA ALA A 417 11.03 -10.54 -24.65
C ALA A 417 11.08 -9.62 -25.88
N ALA A 418 10.03 -8.85 -26.16
CA ALA A 418 9.92 -7.97 -27.32
C ALA A 418 11.09 -6.96 -27.47
N PRO A 419 11.62 -6.35 -26.39
CA PRO A 419 12.78 -5.47 -26.49
C PRO A 419 14.07 -6.19 -26.88
N MET A 420 14.15 -7.51 -26.68
CA MET A 420 15.33 -8.33 -26.94
C MET A 420 15.39 -8.89 -28.37
N GLY A 421 14.38 -8.61 -29.21
CA GLY A 421 14.33 -9.09 -30.59
C GLY A 421 14.15 -10.61 -30.74
N LEU A 422 13.76 -11.29 -29.67
CA LEU A 422 13.63 -12.74 -29.61
C LEU A 422 12.21 -13.18 -30.02
N GLY A 423 12.08 -14.07 -31.01
CA GLY A 423 10.79 -14.49 -31.56
C GLY A 423 9.93 -15.34 -30.62
N ILE A 424 8.67 -15.62 -31.01
CA ILE A 424 7.67 -16.39 -30.22
C ILE A 424 8.25 -17.70 -29.66
N TYR A 425 9.08 -18.40 -30.44
CA TYR A 425 9.73 -19.63 -30.04
C TYR A 425 10.71 -19.45 -28.86
N GLN A 426 11.44 -18.34 -28.79
CA GLN A 426 12.36 -18.04 -27.69
C GLN A 426 11.61 -17.56 -26.45
N ALA A 427 10.48 -16.86 -26.60
CA ALA A 427 9.58 -16.53 -25.49
C ALA A 427 8.95 -17.79 -24.88
N LEU A 428 8.41 -18.69 -25.72
CA LEU A 428 7.90 -20.00 -25.29
C LEU A 428 9.01 -20.87 -24.68
N ARG A 429 10.21 -20.84 -25.26
CA ARG A 429 11.37 -21.55 -24.73
C ARG A 429 11.81 -20.97 -23.39
N ALA A 430 11.84 -19.65 -23.20
CA ALA A 430 12.14 -18.99 -21.92
C ALA A 430 11.11 -19.38 -20.84
N CYS A 431 9.81 -19.38 -21.15
CA CYS A 431 8.76 -19.89 -20.27
C CYS A 431 8.96 -21.38 -19.90
N SER A 432 9.46 -22.19 -20.84
CA SER A 432 9.68 -23.63 -20.63
C SER A 432 11.04 -23.99 -19.99
N CYS A 433 12.04 -23.11 -20.08
CA CYS A 433 13.40 -23.36 -19.61
C CYS A 433 13.67 -22.79 -18.21
N GLY A 434 12.74 -22.01 -17.65
CA GLY A 434 12.76 -21.54 -16.27
C GLY A 434 11.43 -21.77 -15.57
N LYS A 435 11.13 -23.02 -15.20
CA LYS A 435 10.12 -23.43 -14.19
C LYS A 435 8.64 -23.04 -14.34
N MET A 436 8.17 -22.31 -15.37
CA MET A 436 6.80 -21.76 -15.35
C MET A 436 5.76 -22.41 -16.28
N ALA A 437 6.16 -23.13 -17.33
CA ALA A 437 5.19 -23.78 -18.23
C ALA A 437 5.55 -25.25 -18.50
N PRO A 438 4.72 -26.22 -18.08
CA PRO A 438 4.94 -27.63 -18.35
C PRO A 438 5.00 -27.88 -19.86
N LYS A 439 6.10 -28.45 -20.36
CA LYS A 439 6.23 -28.85 -21.78
C LYS A 439 5.01 -29.64 -22.32
N PRO A 440 4.33 -30.50 -21.54
CA PRO A 440 3.10 -31.15 -21.97
C PRO A 440 1.93 -30.17 -22.16
N LEU A 441 1.75 -29.21 -21.26
CA LEU A 441 0.70 -28.18 -21.36
C LEU A 441 0.96 -27.25 -22.55
N VAL A 442 2.21 -26.82 -22.71
CA VAL A 442 2.66 -26.06 -23.88
C VAL A 442 2.48 -26.89 -25.14
N LYS A 443 2.73 -28.20 -25.15
CA LYS A 443 2.48 -29.06 -26.30
C LYS A 443 0.99 -29.32 -26.55
N ILE A 444 0.15 -29.43 -25.53
CA ILE A 444 -1.31 -29.61 -25.65
C ILE A 444 -1.92 -28.33 -26.23
N ILE A 445 -1.48 -27.18 -25.74
CA ILE A 445 -1.98 -25.87 -26.18
C ILE A 445 -1.36 -25.51 -27.52
N LEU A 446 -0.08 -25.80 -27.75
CA LEU A 446 0.52 -25.74 -29.08
C LEU A 446 -0.05 -26.80 -30.02
N SER A 447 -0.60 -27.93 -29.58
CA SER A 447 -1.28 -28.88 -30.47
C SER A 447 -2.71 -28.42 -30.80
N PHE A 448 -3.37 -27.75 -29.86
CA PHE A 448 -4.60 -26.99 -30.12
C PHE A 448 -4.32 -25.76 -31.00
N ALA A 449 -3.12 -25.16 -30.92
CA ALA A 449 -2.73 -23.95 -31.63
C ALA A 449 -1.92 -24.20 -32.93
N ALA A 450 -1.37 -25.40 -33.14
CA ALA A 450 -0.54 -25.74 -34.29
C ALA A 450 -1.38 -26.08 -35.51
N GLU A 451 -2.69 -26.26 -35.37
CA GLU A 451 -3.61 -26.18 -36.49
C GLU A 451 -3.88 -24.69 -36.86
N ARG A 452 -2.80 -24.01 -37.27
CA ARG A 452 -2.75 -22.74 -38.03
C ARG A 452 -3.23 -21.44 -37.35
N PRO A 453 -2.75 -20.27 -37.83
CA PRO A 453 -2.87 -18.98 -37.15
C PRO A 453 -4.25 -18.39 -37.40
N HIS A 454 -5.22 -18.79 -36.58
CA HIS A 454 -6.56 -18.20 -36.54
C HIS A 454 -7.01 -17.90 -35.10
N ILE A 455 -6.14 -18.11 -34.10
CA ILE A 455 -6.51 -18.22 -32.69
C ILE A 455 -7.00 -16.91 -32.07
N ALA A 456 -6.45 -15.75 -32.44
CA ALA A 456 -7.01 -14.49 -31.97
C ALA A 456 -8.45 -14.29 -32.49
N CYS A 457 -8.66 -14.46 -33.81
CA CYS A 457 -9.99 -14.33 -34.42
C CYS A 457 -10.97 -15.47 -34.05
N VAL A 458 -10.48 -16.66 -33.70
CA VAL A 458 -11.31 -17.78 -33.25
C VAL A 458 -11.61 -17.70 -31.76
N LEU A 459 -10.73 -17.13 -30.94
CA LEU A 459 -11.04 -16.85 -29.52
C LEU A 459 -12.01 -15.67 -29.40
N GLU A 460 -11.82 -14.61 -30.19
CA GLU A 460 -12.80 -13.52 -30.34
C GLU A 460 -14.14 -14.06 -30.88
N GLY A 461 -14.11 -14.94 -31.89
CA GLY A 461 -15.33 -15.57 -32.43
C GLY A 461 -15.99 -16.59 -31.49
N LEU A 462 -15.23 -17.31 -30.65
CA LEU A 462 -15.77 -18.26 -29.68
C LEU A 462 -16.34 -17.57 -28.44
N GLU A 463 -15.80 -16.41 -28.02
CA GLU A 463 -16.43 -15.55 -27.00
C GLU A 463 -17.77 -15.01 -27.52
N GLU A 464 -17.82 -14.51 -28.76
CA GLU A 464 -19.08 -14.10 -29.40
C GLU A 464 -20.08 -15.26 -29.55
N GLU A 465 -19.64 -16.47 -29.90
CA GLU A 465 -20.49 -17.66 -30.00
C GLU A 465 -20.96 -18.19 -28.62
N LEU A 466 -20.13 -18.08 -27.57
CA LEU A 466 -20.50 -18.46 -26.19
C LEU A 466 -21.49 -17.47 -25.57
N GLU A 467 -21.33 -16.17 -25.81
CA GLU A 467 -22.29 -15.13 -25.39
C GLU A 467 -23.63 -15.29 -26.13
N GLN A 468 -23.60 -15.57 -27.43
CA GLN A 468 -24.80 -15.86 -28.22
C GLN A 468 -25.48 -17.17 -27.80
N SER A 469 -24.70 -18.20 -27.44
CA SER A 469 -25.23 -19.49 -26.96
C SER A 469 -25.79 -19.40 -25.53
N ALA A 470 -25.18 -18.58 -24.67
CA ALA A 470 -25.69 -18.27 -23.34
C ALA A 470 -27.00 -17.47 -23.40
N GLY A 471 -27.12 -16.51 -24.34
CA GLY A 471 -28.38 -15.81 -24.61
C GLY A 471 -29.47 -16.70 -25.22
N ALA A 472 -29.12 -17.59 -26.15
CA ALA A 472 -30.08 -18.48 -26.82
C ALA A 472 -30.67 -19.57 -25.89
N LEU A 473 -29.94 -19.98 -24.85
CA LEU A 473 -30.46 -20.90 -23.82
C LEU A 473 -31.47 -20.24 -22.87
N GLN A 474 -31.57 -18.90 -22.86
CA GLN A 474 -32.53 -18.16 -22.05
C GLN A 474 -33.88 -17.94 -22.77
N GLU A 475 -33.95 -18.13 -24.10
CA GLU A 475 -35.17 -17.96 -24.91
C GLU A 475 -35.90 -19.29 -25.25
N GLN A 476 -35.36 -20.46 -24.90
CA GLN A 476 -36.00 -21.75 -25.19
C GLN A 476 -36.36 -22.55 -23.94
N ALA A 477 -37.29 -22.02 -23.14
CA ALA A 477 -38.13 -22.83 -22.25
C ALA A 477 -39.51 -23.03 -22.90
N PRO A 478 -39.99 -24.27 -23.12
CA PRO A 478 -41.26 -24.51 -23.79
C PRO A 478 -42.45 -24.26 -22.86
N HIS A 479 -43.29 -23.30 -23.26
CA HIS A 479 -44.63 -23.08 -22.76
C HIS A 479 -45.62 -23.95 -23.57
N GLU A 480 -46.23 -24.96 -22.94
CA GLU A 480 -47.64 -25.39 -23.11
C GLU A 480 -47.91 -26.76 -22.45
N VAL A 481 -48.71 -26.80 -21.37
CA VAL A 481 -50.02 -27.49 -21.30
C VAL A 481 -50.87 -26.80 -20.22
N ALA A 482 -52.11 -26.47 -20.58
CA ALA A 482 -53.12 -25.76 -19.79
C ALA A 482 -53.81 -26.60 -18.69
N SER A 483 -54.26 -25.95 -17.60
CA SER A 483 -55.66 -26.02 -17.11
C SER A 483 -55.92 -25.04 -15.93
N GLU A 484 -56.78 -24.05 -16.20
CA GLU A 484 -57.73 -23.26 -15.37
C GLU A 484 -57.63 -23.21 -13.83
N THR A 485 -57.51 -22.01 -13.23
CA THR A 485 -58.63 -21.24 -12.59
C THR A 485 -58.20 -19.95 -11.85
N SER A 486 -58.86 -18.83 -12.20
CA SER A 486 -59.26 -17.62 -11.44
C SER A 486 -58.26 -16.70 -10.66
N HIS A 487 -58.22 -15.44 -11.13
CA HIS A 487 -58.23 -14.13 -10.41
C HIS A 487 -57.21 -13.82 -9.27
N VAL A 488 -56.36 -12.79 -9.46
CA VAL A 488 -56.40 -11.42 -8.84
C VAL A 488 -55.11 -10.64 -9.22
N GLU A 489 -55.24 -9.32 -9.39
CA GLU A 489 -54.27 -8.29 -9.82
C GLU A 489 -53.02 -8.10 -8.93
N ALA A 490 -51.87 -7.69 -9.51
CA ALA A 490 -51.22 -6.37 -9.31
C ALA A 490 -49.69 -6.31 -9.65
N VAL A 491 -49.36 -5.42 -10.60
CA VAL A 491 -48.26 -4.41 -10.67
C VAL A 491 -46.80 -4.76 -10.28
N ARG A 492 -45.88 -4.52 -11.25
CA ARG A 492 -44.46 -4.02 -11.20
C ARG A 492 -43.64 -4.70 -12.31
N ASP A 493 -42.58 -4.18 -12.93
CA ASP A 493 -41.80 -2.93 -12.99
C ASP A 493 -41.09 -2.99 -14.37
N GLY A 494 -40.71 -1.87 -14.96
CA GLY A 494 -40.04 -1.85 -16.28
C GLY A 494 -38.85 -0.91 -16.30
N GLU A 495 -37.65 -1.48 -16.41
CA GLU A 495 -36.42 -0.81 -16.85
C GLU A 495 -35.62 -1.79 -17.70
N THR A 496 -35.23 -1.37 -18.91
CA THR A 496 -34.51 -2.19 -19.89
C THR A 496 -33.25 -1.43 -20.33
N GLU A 497 -32.11 -2.05 -20.02
CA GLU A 497 -30.85 -2.15 -20.75
C GLU A 497 -30.40 -1.03 -21.70
N VAL A 498 -29.30 -0.36 -21.31
CA VAL A 498 -28.24 0.11 -22.23
C VAL A 498 -26.89 -0.07 -21.51
N GLN A 499 -26.25 -1.23 -21.64
CA GLN A 499 -24.92 -1.46 -21.05
C GLN A 499 -24.11 -2.48 -21.87
N GLY A 500 -23.54 -2.00 -22.98
CA GLY A 500 -22.73 -2.85 -23.88
C GLY A 500 -21.64 -2.08 -24.63
N MET A 501 -21.26 -0.89 -24.15
CA MET A 501 -20.30 -0.01 -24.84
C MET A 501 -19.19 0.54 -23.93
N GLU A 502 -19.14 0.14 -22.65
CA GLU A 502 -18.20 0.68 -21.65
C GLU A 502 -16.84 -0.06 -21.61
N ASP A 503 -16.78 -1.34 -21.99
CA ASP A 503 -15.57 -2.16 -21.76
C ASP A 503 -14.40 -1.90 -22.72
N ALA A 504 -14.69 -1.47 -23.96
CA ALA A 504 -13.64 -1.10 -24.91
C ALA A 504 -12.94 0.23 -24.54
N LYS A 505 -13.58 1.10 -23.75
CA LYS A 505 -12.95 2.32 -23.21
C LYS A 505 -12.05 2.02 -22.03
N SER A 506 -12.42 1.05 -21.18
CA SER A 506 -11.69 0.69 -19.96
C SER A 506 -10.25 0.21 -20.24
N THR A 507 -10.03 -0.55 -21.31
CA THR A 507 -8.70 -1.05 -21.67
C THR A 507 -7.79 0.02 -22.29
N ASP A 508 -8.34 0.95 -23.06
CA ASP A 508 -7.58 2.09 -23.60
C ASP A 508 -7.27 3.12 -22.49
N ASP A 509 -8.19 3.30 -21.54
CA ASP A 509 -8.00 4.12 -20.34
C ASP A 509 -6.92 3.53 -19.41
N LEU A 510 -6.84 2.21 -19.26
CA LEU A 510 -5.80 1.53 -18.48
C LEU A 510 -4.41 1.63 -19.14
N LEU A 511 -4.32 1.45 -20.46
CA LEU A 511 -3.06 1.61 -21.19
C LEU A 511 -2.60 3.08 -21.21
N THR A 512 -3.55 4.01 -21.22
CA THR A 512 -3.30 5.44 -21.04
C THR A 512 -2.83 5.74 -19.62
N ALA A 513 -3.46 5.17 -18.60
CA ALA A 513 -3.04 5.31 -17.20
C ALA A 513 -1.65 4.73 -16.91
N LEU A 514 -1.28 3.60 -17.53
CA LEU A 514 0.07 3.02 -17.38
C LEU A 514 1.15 3.82 -18.12
N ARG A 515 0.81 4.46 -19.26
CA ARG A 515 1.71 5.43 -19.91
C ARG A 515 1.86 6.68 -19.04
N ASN A 516 0.77 7.18 -18.49
CA ASN A 516 0.75 8.35 -17.60
C ASN A 516 1.49 8.09 -16.28
N SER A 517 1.38 6.88 -15.70
CA SER A 517 2.09 6.46 -14.48
C SER A 517 3.60 6.38 -14.68
N ARG A 518 4.06 6.06 -15.90
CA ARG A 518 5.48 6.10 -16.25
C ARG A 518 5.99 7.53 -16.51
N ASP A 519 5.07 8.47 -16.79
CA ASP A 519 5.33 9.90 -16.99
C ASP A 519 5.25 10.71 -15.67
N GLU A 520 4.86 10.09 -14.56
CA GLU A 520 4.81 10.70 -13.22
C GLU A 520 6.21 10.79 -12.57
N MET A 521 7.15 11.45 -13.24
CA MET A 521 8.40 11.84 -12.59
C MET A 521 8.13 12.94 -11.57
N MET A 522 8.34 12.67 -10.28
CA MET A 522 8.18 13.69 -9.25
C MET A 522 9.08 14.90 -9.57
N PRO A 523 8.50 16.10 -9.76
CA PRO A 523 9.29 17.26 -10.13
C PRO A 523 10.15 17.69 -8.94
N LEU A 524 11.34 18.23 -9.23
CA LEU A 524 12.26 18.79 -8.24
C LEU A 524 11.66 20.01 -7.52
N SER A 525 10.66 20.66 -8.12
CA SER A 525 9.92 21.77 -7.55
C SER A 525 8.43 21.67 -7.88
N PRO A 526 7.54 22.33 -7.10
CA PRO A 526 6.11 22.40 -7.41
C PRO A 526 5.81 23.02 -8.79
N ASP A 527 6.73 23.80 -9.36
CA ASP A 527 6.58 24.40 -10.68
C ASP A 527 6.81 23.39 -11.83
N GLY A 528 7.08 22.13 -11.52
CA GLY A 528 7.26 21.08 -12.52
C GLY A 528 8.67 21.01 -13.11
N VAL A 529 9.68 21.53 -12.41
CA VAL A 529 11.08 21.44 -12.84
C VAL A 529 11.56 19.99 -12.75
N ILE A 530 12.16 19.48 -13.83
CA ILE A 530 12.74 18.13 -13.86
C ILE A 530 14.16 18.15 -14.43
N CYS A 531 14.94 17.11 -14.10
CA CYS A 531 16.29 16.90 -14.61
C CYS A 531 16.27 15.90 -15.77
N PHE A 532 16.79 16.32 -16.92
CA PHE A 532 17.04 15.44 -18.06
C PHE A 532 18.52 15.09 -18.14
N LYS A 533 18.85 13.81 -18.33
CA LYS A 533 20.19 13.30 -18.63
C LYS A 533 20.32 13.12 -20.15
N LEU A 534 21.35 13.73 -20.74
CA LEU A 534 21.82 13.39 -22.07
C LEU A 534 22.69 12.15 -21.96
N THR A 535 22.43 11.14 -22.80
CA THR A 535 23.32 9.98 -22.91
C THR A 535 24.58 10.33 -23.71
N ARG A 536 25.38 9.31 -24.07
CA ARG A 536 26.50 9.33 -25.03
C ARG A 536 26.50 10.55 -25.95
N LYS A 537 27.67 11.19 -26.08
CA LYS A 537 27.90 12.39 -26.93
C LYS A 537 27.24 13.67 -26.42
N ALA A 538 26.88 13.72 -25.13
CA ALA A 538 26.42 14.95 -24.48
C ALA A 538 27.36 16.14 -24.71
N ASN A 539 28.68 15.91 -24.83
CA ASN A 539 29.70 16.94 -25.04
C ASN A 539 30.09 17.19 -26.51
N ALA A 540 29.39 16.60 -27.47
CA ALA A 540 29.69 16.84 -28.89
C ALA A 540 29.48 18.33 -29.24
N PRO A 541 30.36 18.95 -30.05
CA PRO A 541 30.24 20.37 -30.42
C PRO A 541 28.87 20.75 -30.98
N HIS A 542 28.30 19.92 -31.86
CA HIS A 542 26.97 20.11 -32.44
C HIS A 542 25.83 20.11 -31.41
N VAL A 543 25.99 19.39 -30.28
CA VAL A 543 25.01 19.41 -29.17
C VAL A 543 25.14 20.73 -28.41
N ASN A 544 26.35 21.23 -28.19
CA ASN A 544 26.57 22.53 -27.56
C ASN A 544 26.05 23.67 -28.45
N GLU A 545 26.33 23.63 -29.75
CA GLU A 545 25.79 24.59 -30.73
C GLU A 545 24.27 24.62 -30.68
N LEU A 546 23.61 23.45 -30.68
CA LEU A 546 22.15 23.37 -30.59
C LEU A 546 21.60 23.91 -29.26
N LEU A 547 22.22 23.55 -28.12
CA LEU A 547 21.72 23.93 -26.80
C LEU A 547 21.95 25.42 -26.49
N PHE A 548 23.02 26.02 -27.04
CA PHE A 548 23.41 27.40 -26.76
C PHE A 548 23.09 28.39 -27.88
N ASP A 549 22.46 27.93 -28.96
CA ASP A 549 21.90 28.81 -30.00
C ASP A 549 20.62 29.50 -29.50
N ALA A 550 20.77 30.77 -29.11
CA ALA A 550 19.67 31.60 -28.58
C ALA A 550 18.59 31.94 -29.63
N GLU A 551 18.91 31.83 -30.93
CA GLU A 551 17.97 32.07 -32.03
C GLU A 551 17.43 30.76 -32.64
N GLY A 552 17.91 29.62 -32.16
CA GLY A 552 17.61 28.30 -32.70
C GLY A 552 16.27 27.70 -32.24
N PRO A 553 16.09 26.38 -32.40
CA PRO A 553 14.87 25.66 -32.02
C PRO A 553 14.48 25.78 -30.55
N LEU A 554 15.40 26.21 -29.68
CA LEU A 554 15.21 26.40 -28.24
C LEU A 554 15.11 27.88 -27.83
N ALA A 555 14.93 28.80 -28.78
CA ALA A 555 14.89 30.25 -28.55
C ALA A 555 13.88 30.67 -27.47
N ASP A 556 12.73 30.01 -27.37
CA ASP A 556 11.71 30.33 -26.35
C ASP A 556 12.18 29.98 -24.92
N LEU A 557 12.97 28.90 -24.77
CA LEU A 557 13.55 28.52 -23.47
C LEU A 557 14.66 29.49 -23.08
N HIS A 558 15.51 29.87 -24.03
CA HIS A 558 16.53 30.91 -23.85
C HIS A 558 15.90 32.23 -23.43
N ARG A 559 14.86 32.69 -24.13
CA ARG A 559 14.16 33.93 -23.82
C ARG A 559 13.57 33.91 -22.40
N ARG A 560 13.04 32.77 -21.94
CA ARG A 560 12.52 32.62 -20.58
C ARG A 560 13.58 32.88 -19.51
N VAL A 561 14.77 32.32 -19.69
CA VAL A 561 15.89 32.44 -18.74
C VAL A 561 16.53 33.83 -18.81
N LEU A 562 16.77 34.33 -20.03
CA LEU A 562 17.36 35.65 -20.26
C LEU A 562 16.46 36.79 -19.78
N ASN A 563 15.14 36.69 -19.97
CA ASN A 563 14.18 37.70 -19.48
C ASN A 563 14.16 37.79 -17.94
N ALA A 564 14.52 36.72 -17.24
CA ALA A 564 14.67 36.71 -15.79
C ALA A 564 16.03 37.25 -15.31
N GLY A 565 16.93 37.62 -16.23
CA GLY A 565 18.28 38.06 -15.92
C GLY A 565 19.22 36.91 -15.53
N CYS A 566 18.88 35.67 -15.90
CA CYS A 566 19.71 34.49 -15.68
C CYS A 566 20.46 34.09 -16.96
N GLU A 567 21.54 33.33 -16.81
CA GLU A 567 22.28 32.74 -17.93
C GLU A 567 21.86 31.27 -18.13
N VAL A 568 21.86 30.80 -19.38
CA VAL A 568 21.50 29.40 -19.71
C VAL A 568 22.61 28.41 -19.34
N ALA A 569 23.88 28.82 -19.41
CA ALA A 569 25.02 27.99 -19.03
C ALA A 569 26.03 28.82 -18.24
N PRO A 570 25.68 29.22 -17.01
CA PRO A 570 26.60 29.98 -16.19
C PRO A 570 27.79 29.10 -15.78
N GLU A 571 28.98 29.70 -15.71
CA GLU A 571 30.23 28.98 -15.43
C GLU A 571 30.23 28.25 -14.07
N TRP A 572 29.44 28.74 -13.11
CA TRP A 572 29.30 28.15 -11.79
C TRP A 572 28.39 26.91 -11.74
N SER A 573 27.61 26.63 -12.78
CA SER A 573 26.64 25.54 -12.74
C SER A 573 27.29 24.19 -13.02
N PRO A 574 27.00 23.14 -12.22
CA PRO A 574 27.45 21.79 -12.53
C PRO A 574 26.69 21.16 -13.70
N VAL A 575 25.51 21.69 -14.09
CA VAL A 575 24.71 21.16 -15.19
C VAL A 575 25.10 21.77 -16.54
N LYS A 576 24.71 21.10 -17.63
CA LYS A 576 25.04 21.54 -18.99
C LYS A 576 24.28 22.80 -19.41
N ALA A 577 22.98 22.85 -19.09
CA ALA A 577 22.09 23.96 -19.44
C ALA A 577 20.94 24.08 -18.43
N LEU A 578 20.59 25.32 -18.13
CA LEU A 578 19.47 25.75 -17.30
C LEU A 578 18.43 26.41 -18.21
N PHE A 579 17.29 25.76 -18.42
CA PHE A 579 16.13 26.30 -19.13
C PHE A 579 15.01 26.75 -18.17
N VAL A 580 15.36 26.93 -16.90
CA VAL A 580 14.54 27.49 -15.82
C VAL A 580 15.36 28.59 -15.14
N PRO A 581 14.78 29.75 -14.83
CA PRO A 581 15.49 30.83 -14.15
C PRO A 581 15.82 30.40 -12.71
N LEU A 582 17.07 30.00 -12.49
CA LEU A 582 17.59 29.56 -11.19
C LEU A 582 18.84 30.34 -10.83
N THR A 583 18.92 30.75 -9.57
CA THR A 583 20.12 31.36 -8.98
C THR A 583 21.10 30.31 -8.51
N GLN A 584 22.37 30.69 -8.30
CA GLN A 584 23.39 29.80 -7.74
C GLN A 584 22.97 29.23 -6.37
N ALA A 585 22.37 30.05 -5.51
CA ALA A 585 21.92 29.62 -4.19
C ALA A 585 20.84 28.52 -4.28
N GLN A 586 19.84 28.69 -5.15
CA GLN A 586 18.78 27.68 -5.34
C GLN A 586 19.32 26.37 -5.92
N LEU A 587 20.30 26.44 -6.83
CA LEU A 587 20.91 25.23 -7.37
C LEU A 587 21.79 24.54 -6.31
N LEU A 588 22.47 25.31 -5.46
CA LEU A 588 23.22 24.78 -4.33
C LEU A 588 22.29 24.10 -3.32
N GLU A 589 21.17 24.70 -2.94
CA GLU A 589 20.15 24.09 -2.08
C GLU A 589 19.68 22.74 -2.64
N LEU A 590 19.38 22.68 -3.95
CA LEU A 590 19.00 21.44 -4.64
C LEU A 590 20.11 20.37 -4.63
N THR A 591 21.39 20.75 -4.58
CA THR A 591 22.52 19.80 -4.53
C THR A 591 22.99 19.46 -3.12
N GLU A 592 22.90 20.41 -2.17
CA GLU A 592 23.33 20.26 -0.78
C GLU A 592 22.35 19.36 -0.02
N ASP A 593 21.05 19.45 -0.30
CA ASP A 593 20.07 18.48 0.19
C ASP A 593 20.39 17.06 -0.28
N GLY A 594 21.12 16.91 -1.40
CA GLY A 594 21.61 15.62 -1.88
C GLY A 594 22.72 14.97 -1.06
N THR A 595 23.49 15.77 -0.30
CA THR A 595 24.44 15.19 0.66
C THR A 595 23.74 14.63 1.91
N ARG A 596 22.52 15.10 2.21
CA ARG A 596 21.70 14.61 3.34
C ARG A 596 20.68 13.56 2.93
N ASN A 597 20.19 13.64 1.69
CA ASN A 597 19.21 12.72 1.12
C ASN A 597 19.86 11.94 -0.04
N PRO A 598 20.18 10.64 0.16
CA PRO A 598 20.83 9.80 -0.85
C PRO A 598 19.99 9.63 -2.13
N ASN A 599 18.73 10.06 -2.14
CA ASN A 599 17.87 10.02 -3.32
C ASN A 599 18.08 11.21 -4.27
N THR A 600 18.80 12.26 -3.87
CA THR A 600 18.89 13.46 -4.71
C THR A 600 19.89 13.22 -5.86
N PRO A 601 19.51 13.50 -7.12
CA PRO A 601 20.34 13.16 -8.26
C PRO A 601 21.62 14.00 -8.32
N GLU A 602 22.76 13.33 -8.41
CA GLU A 602 24.04 13.99 -8.69
C GLU A 602 23.98 14.73 -10.04
N LEU A 603 23.98 16.06 -9.96
CA LEU A 603 24.00 16.95 -11.12
C LEU A 603 25.41 17.03 -11.72
N GLY A 604 25.50 17.25 -13.03
CA GLY A 604 26.74 17.11 -13.79
C GLY A 604 26.59 17.57 -15.23
N LYS A 605 27.70 17.70 -15.98
CA LYS A 605 27.76 18.36 -17.30
C LYS A 605 26.99 17.66 -18.44
N GLN A 606 26.32 16.57 -18.13
CA GLN A 606 25.41 15.83 -19.01
C GLN A 606 23.93 16.09 -18.72
N HIS A 607 23.62 16.89 -17.69
CA HIS A 607 22.26 17.15 -17.24
C HIS A 607 21.73 18.48 -17.77
N ILE A 608 20.42 18.54 -18.02
CA ILE A 608 19.66 19.74 -18.41
C ILE A 608 18.53 19.89 -17.39
N LEU A 609 18.38 21.09 -16.81
CA LEU A 609 17.21 21.42 -15.99
C LEU A 609 16.20 22.22 -16.82
N ALA A 610 14.97 21.72 -16.93
CA ALA A 610 13.89 22.35 -17.70
C ALA A 610 12.53 22.04 -17.04
N LEU A 611 11.47 22.71 -17.47
CA LEU A 611 10.12 22.33 -17.04
C LEU A 611 9.72 21.02 -17.72
N ARG A 612 8.87 20.22 -17.07
CA ARG A 612 8.31 19.00 -17.66
C ARG A 612 7.67 19.27 -19.03
N ALA A 613 6.99 20.40 -19.17
CA ALA A 613 6.35 20.83 -20.41
C ALA A 613 7.35 21.09 -21.57
N ASP A 614 8.64 21.34 -21.26
CA ASP A 614 9.67 21.60 -22.28
C ASP A 614 10.26 20.31 -22.88
N GLY A 615 9.98 19.14 -22.30
CA GLY A 615 10.51 17.85 -22.73
C GLY A 615 10.30 17.55 -24.23
N PRO A 616 9.08 17.68 -24.79
CA PRO A 616 8.83 17.45 -26.21
C PRO A 616 9.59 18.42 -27.14
N LEU A 617 9.83 19.66 -26.70
CA LEU A 617 10.59 20.66 -27.46
C LEU A 617 12.08 20.28 -27.48
N LEU A 618 12.64 19.91 -26.33
CA LEU A 618 14.02 19.44 -26.20
C LEU A 618 14.27 18.17 -27.04
N ASP A 619 13.37 17.17 -26.96
CA ASP A 619 13.50 15.94 -27.76
C ASP A 619 13.44 16.24 -29.26
N ARG A 620 12.53 17.12 -29.70
CA ARG A 620 12.44 17.53 -31.11
C ARG A 620 13.72 18.25 -31.58
N ALA A 621 14.24 19.17 -30.77
CA ALA A 621 15.48 19.88 -31.08
C ALA A 621 16.66 18.92 -31.19
N ILE A 622 16.82 18.00 -30.23
CA ILE A 622 17.90 17.01 -30.24
C ILE A 622 17.75 16.05 -31.44
N ARG A 623 16.52 15.67 -31.80
CA ARG A 623 16.25 14.86 -33.00
C ARG A 623 16.52 15.57 -34.31
N SER A 624 16.73 16.89 -34.33
CA SER A 624 17.18 17.59 -35.53
C SER A 624 18.64 17.30 -35.87
N LEU A 625 19.44 16.86 -34.89
CA LEU A 625 20.83 16.47 -35.10
C LEU A 625 20.92 15.19 -35.94
N ARG A 626 21.99 15.10 -36.74
CA ARG A 626 22.34 13.87 -37.47
C ARG A 626 22.48 12.70 -36.50
N ASN A 627 22.06 11.50 -36.91
CA ASN A 627 22.04 10.32 -36.05
C ASN A 627 23.40 10.03 -35.39
N ALA A 628 24.51 10.31 -36.08
CA ALA A 628 25.87 10.14 -35.55
C ALA A 628 26.21 11.04 -34.35
N HIS A 629 25.50 12.13 -34.11
CA HIS A 629 25.75 13.09 -33.04
C HIS A 629 24.54 13.30 -32.13
N ARG A 630 23.50 12.47 -32.26
CA ARG A 630 22.24 12.62 -31.53
C ARG A 630 22.32 11.92 -30.17
N PRO A 631 22.46 12.64 -29.04
CA PRO A 631 22.27 12.03 -27.73
C PRO A 631 20.80 11.63 -27.55
N ARG A 632 20.54 10.64 -26.68
CA ARG A 632 19.17 10.38 -26.21
C ARG A 632 18.91 11.27 -25.01
N LEU A 633 17.72 11.87 -24.97
CA LEU A 633 17.25 12.65 -23.83
C LEU A 633 16.46 11.71 -22.91
N TRP A 634 16.95 11.51 -21.69
CA TRP A 634 16.27 10.70 -20.68
C TRP A 634 15.87 11.59 -19.52
N PRO A 635 14.58 11.68 -19.18
CA PRO A 635 14.19 12.28 -17.92
C PRO A 635 14.77 11.38 -16.80
N ARG A 636 15.43 11.98 -15.79
CA ARG A 636 16.11 11.24 -14.72
C ARG A 636 15.17 11.14 -13.52
N VAL A 637 14.78 9.91 -13.18
CA VAL A 637 14.14 9.64 -11.88
C VAL A 637 15.24 9.66 -10.82
N PRO A 638 15.03 10.34 -9.67
CA PRO A 638 15.90 10.16 -8.52
C PRO A 638 15.94 8.66 -8.19
N ALA A 639 17.11 8.03 -8.30
CA ALA A 639 17.23 6.61 -8.01
C ALA A 639 17.03 6.42 -6.50
N ALA A 640 16.13 5.51 -6.10
CA ALA A 640 16.07 5.06 -4.72
C ALA A 640 17.46 4.51 -4.31
N PRO A 641 17.89 4.62 -3.04
CA PRO A 641 19.25 4.31 -2.65
C PRO A 641 19.47 2.82 -2.89
N ALA A 642 20.35 2.48 -3.84
CA ALA A 642 20.73 1.11 -4.05
C ALA A 642 21.47 0.62 -2.80
N ALA A 643 20.91 -0.38 -2.11
CA ALA A 643 21.63 -1.09 -1.07
C ALA A 643 22.93 -1.64 -1.67
N SER A 644 24.06 -1.13 -1.20
CA SER A 644 25.42 -1.49 -1.57
C SER A 644 25.58 -3.00 -1.72
N GLY A 645 25.91 -3.47 -2.92
CA GLY A 645 26.22 -4.89 -3.16
C GLY A 645 26.01 -5.42 -4.58
N ARG A 646 25.72 -4.58 -5.57
CA ARG A 646 25.77 -4.97 -6.97
C ARG A 646 26.81 -4.11 -7.66
N ASP A 647 27.84 -4.77 -8.18
CA ASP A 647 28.86 -4.20 -9.03
C ASP A 647 28.19 -3.28 -10.05
N GLU A 648 28.47 -1.98 -9.93
CA GLU A 648 28.32 -1.08 -11.07
C GLU A 648 29.20 -1.70 -12.15
N GLU A 649 28.58 -2.33 -13.15
CA GLU A 649 29.22 -2.54 -14.44
C GLU A 649 29.67 -1.13 -14.85
N GLU A 650 30.94 -0.83 -14.62
CA GLU A 650 31.65 0.26 -15.28
C GLU A 650 31.28 0.10 -16.76
N GLU A 651 30.44 0.99 -17.27
CA GLU A 651 30.29 1.17 -18.71
C GLU A 651 31.69 1.58 -19.16
N GLU A 652 32.52 0.59 -19.52
CA GLU A 652 33.81 0.78 -20.16
C GLU A 652 33.54 1.79 -21.29
N GLU A 653 34.10 2.99 -21.14
CA GLU A 653 34.24 3.92 -22.24
C GLU A 653 35.04 3.16 -23.30
N GLU A 654 34.34 2.59 -24.29
CA GLU A 654 34.96 2.05 -25.50
C GLU A 654 35.81 3.18 -26.10
N GLU A 655 37.09 3.23 -25.72
CA GLU A 655 38.09 4.07 -26.36
C GLU A 655 38.04 3.74 -27.85
N GLU A 656 37.66 4.74 -28.65
CA GLU A 656 37.64 4.61 -30.11
C GLU A 656 39.01 4.04 -30.54
N PRO A 657 39.04 2.93 -31.31
CA PRO A 657 40.29 2.25 -31.59
C PRO A 657 41.25 3.18 -32.31
N MET A 658 42.33 3.55 -31.62
CA MET A 658 43.46 4.27 -32.20
C MET A 658 44.06 3.37 -33.30
N ILE A 659 43.81 3.72 -34.56
CA ILE A 659 44.43 3.03 -35.69
C ILE A 659 45.92 3.40 -35.71
N VAL A 660 46.73 2.58 -35.04
CA VAL A 660 48.18 2.56 -35.23
C VAL A 660 48.47 1.71 -36.47
N VAL A 661 48.72 2.38 -37.60
CA VAL A 661 49.30 1.74 -38.77
C VAL A 661 50.81 1.64 -38.53
N GLU A 662 51.27 0.51 -37.99
CA GLU A 662 52.68 0.16 -38.05
C GLU A 662 52.88 -1.01 -39.02
N GLY A 663 53.59 -0.71 -40.10
CA GLY A 663 53.97 -1.64 -41.16
C GLY A 663 54.87 -2.75 -40.62
N GLY A 664 54.68 -3.93 -41.19
CA GLY A 664 55.29 -5.15 -40.69
C GLY A 664 56.80 -5.23 -40.84
N LEU A 665 57.37 -6.14 -40.05
CA LEU A 665 58.57 -6.90 -40.39
C LEU A 665 58.40 -8.31 -39.85
N ASN A 666 58.50 -9.28 -40.76
CA ASN A 666 58.76 -10.68 -40.46
C ASN A 666 60.11 -10.80 -39.76
N THR A 667 60.17 -11.56 -38.66
CA THR A 667 61.34 -12.37 -38.34
C THR A 667 60.92 -13.70 -37.74
N ASP A 668 61.24 -14.76 -38.47
CA ASP A 668 61.56 -16.11 -38.00
C ASP A 668 62.59 -16.01 -36.87
N SER A 669 62.26 -16.57 -35.70
CA SER A 669 63.28 -17.00 -34.74
C SER A 669 62.72 -18.12 -33.88
N SER A 670 63.03 -19.33 -34.33
CA SER A 670 63.35 -20.48 -33.50
C SER A 670 64.31 -20.08 -32.37
N LEU A 671 63.80 -19.77 -31.19
CA LEU A 671 64.58 -19.77 -29.95
C LEU A 671 63.80 -20.52 -28.87
N GLY A 672 64.39 -21.64 -28.48
CA GLY A 672 63.85 -22.60 -27.54
C GLY A 672 63.63 -22.00 -26.16
N PHE A 673 62.47 -22.34 -25.60
CA PHE A 673 62.24 -22.24 -24.17
C PHE A 673 63.06 -23.33 -23.46
N PRO A 674 63.79 -23.03 -22.38
CA PRO A 674 64.34 -24.06 -21.53
C PRO A 674 63.20 -24.81 -20.84
N SER A 675 63.15 -26.12 -21.06
CA SER A 675 62.34 -27.06 -20.27
C SER A 675 62.91 -27.13 -18.85
N TYR A 676 62.13 -26.72 -17.86
CA TYR A 676 62.40 -27.03 -16.46
C TYR A 676 61.52 -28.20 -16.05
N GLU A 677 62.02 -29.43 -16.15
CA GLU A 677 61.62 -30.55 -15.27
C GLU A 677 62.77 -31.57 -15.23
N GLY A 678 63.64 -31.51 -14.20
CA GLY A 678 64.61 -32.57 -13.90
C GLY A 678 65.89 -32.61 -14.74
#